data_AF-C4XMV7-F1
#
_entry.id   AF-C4XMV7-F1
#
_cell.length_a   1.000
_cell.length_b   1.000
_cell.length_c   1.000
_cell.angle_alpha   90.00
_cell.angle_beta   90.00
_cell.angle_gamma   90.00
#
_symmetry.space_group_name_H-M   'P 1'
#
loop_
_entity.id
_entity.type
_entity.pdbx_description
1 polymer ?
#
loop_
_entity_poly.entity_id
_entity_poly.type
_entity_poly.pdbx_seq_one_letter_code
_entity_poly.pdbx_strand_id
1 'polypeptide(L)'
;MAAALEMSMQVLCVSTLTNVGSLHHKREMTLLQALRERGAAIDYVYCGGMDGVCDGLRDISPKDCRLCRDRAEQQALEAGLAPRLLLADETAAERHQAAQWAASLADDALTQAEYNGYPLGRWCLSSVYTYWRVPNLSPQDTQAKAWYRALLEQGLRLVLGMEKLLDAGRYDRVVVYNARMAYVKIPFELARSRGLAVYTHERAGQPGHCWVALNGLPFNQENWDRLWSAWKDVPLSTAQLVRMTRYLDGRRQGDVNALNWFAYTTKPGHSEALRQRLGIPEDKAVWALFSSSNHELLGRDDIAHEGFATQQDWIEAAVAKAAAYPGVKLVIRAHPNLSNLVFPRRSERELRYFADLKRSVGDAAVVIEPEEDVSSYDLMDIASASLCYVSTCGLESAMLGKPVAIAANPFYKELPGLDKTYDAAAMDRVFARYAALAPGWRDQELRRMAYRIWYTLLFRYGFEFPFVHSPNLLEGRYAWFSPDALRPGVHKHLDLLCEAMFAGRRPQILPESDDLARGAADEERFLRCDAAAACKEAGVVTQEAPGPRYLPVPLIFVASGTARQSAWALEALSQNVMAAETDLHVVCANGHAWREIADLPGPAAAFRSVSLETAPAGLGLCAMTVRALSSVLQTHESAIALDDALYCAPHTLAFYNNALHRYRYRRIVGCVSAGPSGPVAAALSQQPGDAVFAPRANALGLGVWRDRWAALAPAVLAELGGGDNGDARRPGLQRLIAALCAEEGALCVAPKQASACLSGPEGAPRRQGFAPPSVEPALPFAPEEAASPSLEPGAEERAAAVGRRLAQRVAGLARQGRPVLVKLDCAGQGLVEPMTVALAGDVPETMVWEGLGGLALPERSCDALYACRCLEHLSGDQARRFLAQCRRALRPGGVLRLAVADGEGQARAYLDSLDAARRAPGDAEAVARHERLGGRAGQMVHDELSLGRLLRQCGFASVLRQSAGHSAIQDFVRQQGDAAADEEAACPGLLYMEGIA
;
A
#
# COMPACT_ATOMS: atom_id res chain seq x y z
N MET A 1 -58.30 -2.03 11.69
CA MET A 1 -57.24 -1.07 11.34
C MET A 1 -55.96 -1.84 11.04
N ALA A 2 -55.96 -2.57 9.93
CA ALA A 2 -54.75 -3.08 9.29
C ALA A 2 -54.23 -1.93 8.41
N ALA A 3 -53.23 -1.20 8.92
CA ALA A 3 -52.58 -0.12 8.19
C ALA A 3 -51.30 -0.67 7.57
N ALA A 4 -51.29 -0.68 6.23
CA ALA A 4 -50.15 -0.77 5.31
C ALA A 4 -48.82 -1.31 5.89
N LEU A 5 -48.49 -2.55 5.53
CA LEU A 5 -47.09 -2.94 5.33
C LEU A 5 -46.49 -1.92 4.34
N GLU A 6 -45.62 -1.02 4.81
CA GLU A 6 -44.75 -0.25 3.92
C GLU A 6 -44.00 -1.27 3.05
N MET A 7 -44.32 -1.32 1.76
CA MET A 7 -43.65 -2.23 0.83
C MET A 7 -42.17 -1.85 0.80
N SER A 8 -41.30 -2.76 1.26
CA SER A 8 -39.85 -2.56 1.16
C SER A 8 -39.43 -2.42 -0.29
N MET A 9 -38.57 -1.44 -0.58
CA MET A 9 -38.01 -1.21 -1.91
C MET A 9 -37.35 -2.49 -2.43
N GLN A 10 -37.80 -2.97 -3.59
CA GLN A 10 -37.27 -4.17 -4.25
C GLN A 10 -36.12 -3.77 -5.18
N VAL A 11 -34.91 -4.26 -4.87
CA VAL A 11 -33.70 -3.99 -5.64
C VAL A 11 -33.24 -5.25 -6.33
N LEU A 12 -33.18 -5.22 -7.66
CA LEU A 12 -32.52 -6.25 -8.45
C LEU A 12 -31.03 -5.92 -8.61
N CYS A 13 -30.15 -6.80 -8.18
CA CYS A 13 -28.72 -6.70 -8.51
C CYS A 13 -28.36 -7.75 -9.56
N VAL A 14 -27.76 -7.35 -10.68
CA VAL A 14 -27.30 -8.27 -11.72
C VAL A 14 -25.77 -8.26 -11.80
N SER A 15 -25.14 -9.30 -11.22
CA SER A 15 -23.69 -9.45 -11.10
C SER A 15 -23.14 -10.52 -12.04
N THR A 16 -22.73 -10.13 -13.24
CA THR A 16 -22.31 -11.08 -14.30
C THR A 16 -20.79 -11.26 -14.44
N LEU A 17 -19.96 -10.60 -13.59
CA LEU A 17 -18.50 -10.56 -13.71
C LEU A 17 -17.73 -10.77 -12.39
N THR A 18 -18.06 -11.82 -11.63
CA THR A 18 -17.53 -12.05 -10.27
C THR A 18 -16.07 -12.54 -10.17
N ASN A 19 -15.48 -13.13 -11.22
CA ASN A 19 -14.10 -13.65 -11.17
C ASN A 19 -13.01 -12.64 -11.59
N VAL A 20 -13.38 -11.52 -12.21
CA VAL A 20 -12.39 -10.60 -12.84
C VAL A 20 -12.03 -9.41 -11.97
N GLY A 21 -12.59 -9.36 -10.77
CA GLY A 21 -12.03 -8.56 -9.70
C GLY A 21 -12.87 -8.69 -8.46
N SER A 22 -12.30 -9.29 -7.40
CA SER A 22 -12.94 -9.28 -6.08
C SER A 22 -13.20 -7.85 -5.58
N LEU A 23 -12.52 -6.85 -6.16
CA LEU A 23 -12.77 -5.44 -5.91
C LEU A 23 -14.20 -4.99 -6.19
N HIS A 24 -14.66 -5.15 -7.43
CA HIS A 24 -15.95 -4.62 -7.86
C HIS A 24 -17.10 -5.36 -7.20
N HIS A 25 -16.98 -6.68 -7.07
CA HIS A 25 -17.95 -7.49 -6.34
C HIS A 25 -18.06 -7.07 -4.86
N LYS A 26 -16.95 -6.82 -4.16
CA LYS A 26 -17.00 -6.36 -2.76
C LYS A 26 -17.63 -4.97 -2.61
N ARG A 27 -17.45 -4.09 -3.59
CA ARG A 27 -18.10 -2.76 -3.61
C ARG A 27 -19.60 -2.89 -3.80
N GLU A 28 -20.00 -3.71 -4.77
CA GLU A 28 -21.40 -4.07 -5.01
C GLU A 28 -22.04 -4.63 -3.75
N MET A 29 -21.42 -5.66 -3.16
CA MET A 29 -21.95 -6.31 -1.97
C MET A 29 -22.04 -5.34 -0.78
N THR A 30 -21.07 -4.47 -0.60
CA THR A 30 -21.13 -3.41 0.42
C THR A 30 -22.32 -2.47 0.18
N LEU A 31 -22.55 -2.05 -1.06
CA LEU A 31 -23.68 -1.18 -1.41
C LEU A 31 -25.02 -1.89 -1.16
N LEU A 32 -25.15 -3.16 -1.56
CA LEU A 32 -26.36 -3.95 -1.32
C LEU A 32 -26.65 -4.14 0.17
N GLN A 33 -25.62 -4.41 0.98
CA GLN A 33 -25.78 -4.51 2.42
C GLN A 33 -26.21 -3.19 3.05
N ALA A 34 -25.64 -2.07 2.60
CA ALA A 34 -26.07 -0.74 3.06
C ALA A 34 -27.55 -0.47 2.73
N LEU A 35 -28.04 -0.90 1.56
CA LEU A 35 -29.45 -0.80 1.20
C LEU A 35 -30.33 -1.69 2.10
N ARG A 36 -29.87 -2.91 2.44
CA ARG A 36 -30.58 -3.80 3.38
C ARG A 36 -30.69 -3.24 4.78
N GLU A 37 -29.61 -2.66 5.30
CA GLU A 37 -29.63 -1.96 6.60
C GLU A 37 -30.61 -0.76 6.60
N ARG A 38 -31.05 -0.30 5.43
CA ARG A 38 -32.08 0.73 5.23
C ARG A 38 -33.46 0.17 4.85
N GLY A 39 -33.65 -1.15 4.92
CA GLY A 39 -34.93 -1.81 4.69
C GLY A 39 -35.22 -2.21 3.23
N ALA A 40 -34.23 -2.16 2.32
CA ALA A 40 -34.42 -2.69 0.97
C ALA A 40 -34.41 -4.21 0.96
N ALA A 41 -35.27 -4.81 0.14
CA ALA A 41 -35.18 -6.23 -0.22
C ALA A 41 -34.30 -6.37 -1.46
N ILE A 42 -33.34 -7.31 -1.41
CA ILE A 42 -32.37 -7.51 -2.49
C ILE A 42 -32.65 -8.85 -3.18
N ASP A 43 -32.90 -8.80 -4.48
CA ASP A 43 -32.86 -9.94 -5.37
C ASP A 43 -31.49 -9.97 -6.07
N TYR A 44 -30.63 -10.91 -5.67
CA TYR A 44 -29.26 -10.99 -6.18
C TYR A 44 -29.16 -12.06 -7.27
N VAL A 45 -28.94 -11.60 -8.50
CA VAL A 45 -28.85 -12.45 -9.68
C VAL A 45 -27.44 -12.43 -10.24
N TYR A 46 -26.88 -13.61 -10.50
CA TYR A 46 -25.53 -13.76 -11.05
C TYR A 46 -25.51 -14.62 -12.32
N CYS A 47 -24.37 -14.63 -13.03
CA CYS A 47 -24.25 -15.28 -14.32
C CYS A 47 -24.57 -16.79 -14.28
N GLY A 48 -25.44 -17.26 -15.20
CA GLY A 48 -25.76 -18.67 -15.42
C GLY A 48 -24.59 -19.54 -15.89
N GLY A 49 -23.53 -18.91 -16.39
CA GLY A 49 -22.37 -19.54 -17.02
C GLY A 49 -22.58 -19.81 -18.50
N MET A 50 -21.48 -19.83 -19.25
CA MET A 50 -21.47 -19.63 -20.70
C MET A 50 -20.45 -20.53 -21.38
N ASP A 51 -20.65 -20.72 -22.68
CA ASP A 51 -19.87 -21.63 -23.51
C ASP A 51 -18.85 -20.84 -24.35
N GLY A 52 -17.57 -20.92 -23.98
CA GLY A 52 -16.43 -20.52 -24.82
C GLY A 52 -16.05 -19.03 -24.85
N VAL A 53 -16.98 -18.09 -24.63
CA VAL A 53 -16.69 -16.64 -24.62
C VAL A 53 -17.27 -15.93 -23.40
N CYS A 54 -16.56 -14.93 -22.87
CA CYS A 54 -16.98 -14.15 -21.70
C CYS A 54 -16.34 -12.76 -21.66
N ASP A 55 -17.05 -11.81 -21.05
CA ASP A 55 -16.61 -10.43 -20.81
C ASP A 55 -15.66 -10.25 -19.62
N GLY A 56 -15.42 -11.32 -18.87
CA GLY A 56 -14.39 -11.38 -17.86
C GLY A 56 -13.08 -11.95 -18.41
N LEU A 57 -13.17 -13.05 -19.14
CA LEU A 57 -12.04 -13.74 -19.75
C LEU A 57 -12.39 -14.01 -21.21
N ARG A 58 -11.62 -13.42 -22.15
CA ARG A 58 -11.83 -13.56 -23.60
C ARG A 58 -12.14 -15.00 -23.99
N ASP A 59 -11.27 -15.90 -23.53
CA ASP A 59 -11.36 -17.34 -23.76
C ASP A 59 -11.58 -18.00 -22.40
N ILE A 60 -12.84 -18.26 -22.05
CA ILE A 60 -13.19 -18.83 -20.74
C ILE A 60 -13.28 -20.35 -20.84
N SER A 61 -12.56 -21.05 -19.96
CA SER A 61 -12.73 -22.51 -19.87
C SER A 61 -13.98 -22.85 -19.03
N PRO A 62 -14.60 -24.03 -19.23
CA PRO A 62 -15.67 -24.49 -18.36
C PRO A 62 -15.28 -24.55 -16.87
N LYS A 63 -13.99 -24.77 -16.57
CA LYS A 63 -13.47 -24.76 -15.20
C LYS A 63 -13.45 -23.35 -14.63
N ASP A 64 -12.95 -22.36 -15.39
CA ASP A 64 -12.91 -20.96 -14.95
C ASP A 64 -14.31 -20.39 -14.77
N CYS A 65 -15.25 -20.78 -15.63
CA CYS A 65 -16.66 -20.41 -15.51
C CYS A 65 -17.29 -20.99 -14.24
N ARG A 66 -17.05 -22.28 -13.93
CA ARG A 66 -17.51 -22.88 -12.66
C ARG A 66 -16.95 -22.15 -11.44
N LEU A 67 -15.63 -21.94 -11.39
CA LEU A 67 -14.98 -21.22 -10.29
C LEU A 67 -15.55 -19.81 -10.09
N CYS A 68 -15.87 -19.10 -11.18
CA CYS A 68 -16.52 -17.79 -11.15
C CYS A 68 -17.90 -17.84 -10.46
N ARG A 69 -18.71 -18.83 -10.83
CA ARG A 69 -20.07 -19.02 -10.27
C ARG A 69 -20.02 -19.45 -8.82
N ASP A 70 -19.21 -20.44 -8.49
CA ASP A 70 -19.10 -20.96 -7.12
C ASP A 70 -18.67 -19.84 -6.16
N ARG A 71 -17.73 -18.98 -6.59
CA ARG A 71 -17.31 -17.79 -5.82
C ARG A 71 -18.44 -16.77 -5.65
N ALA A 72 -19.17 -16.47 -6.73
CA ALA A 72 -20.29 -15.52 -6.68
C ALA A 72 -21.37 -15.97 -5.69
N GLU A 73 -21.73 -17.25 -5.78
CA GLU A 73 -22.74 -17.88 -4.96
C GLU A 73 -22.30 -17.91 -3.49
N GLN A 74 -21.08 -18.39 -3.22
CA GLN A 74 -20.53 -18.41 -1.86
C GLN A 74 -20.53 -17.01 -1.24
N GLN A 75 -20.07 -15.99 -1.96
CA GLN A 75 -19.99 -14.62 -1.42
C GLN A 75 -21.36 -13.99 -1.17
N ALA A 76 -22.35 -14.29 -2.02
CA ALA A 76 -23.73 -13.87 -1.79
C ALA A 76 -24.35 -14.56 -0.56
N LEU A 77 -24.11 -15.86 -0.39
CA LEU A 77 -24.55 -16.62 0.79
C LEU A 77 -23.88 -16.11 2.07
N GLU A 78 -22.58 -15.83 2.05
CA GLU A 78 -21.84 -15.21 3.16
C GLU A 78 -22.40 -13.83 3.53
N ALA A 79 -22.93 -13.10 2.53
CA ALA A 79 -23.64 -11.85 2.73
C ALA A 79 -25.11 -12.05 3.19
N GLY A 80 -25.58 -13.28 3.36
CA GLY A 80 -26.96 -13.58 3.73
C GLY A 80 -27.97 -13.15 2.67
N LEU A 81 -27.57 -13.18 1.39
CA LEU A 81 -28.44 -13.01 0.23
C LEU A 81 -28.81 -14.40 -0.31
N ALA A 82 -29.96 -14.50 -0.97
CA ALA A 82 -30.35 -15.70 -1.72
C ALA A 82 -29.93 -15.52 -3.19
N PRO A 83 -28.82 -16.13 -3.64
CA PRO A 83 -28.36 -15.96 -5.01
C PRO A 83 -29.20 -16.76 -6.00
N ARG A 84 -29.50 -16.17 -7.18
CA ARG A 84 -30.19 -16.83 -8.29
C ARG A 84 -29.38 -16.72 -9.59
N LEU A 85 -29.37 -17.78 -10.40
CA LEU A 85 -28.75 -17.74 -11.72
C LEU A 85 -29.66 -17.03 -12.74
N LEU A 86 -29.12 -16.09 -13.52
CA LEU A 86 -29.85 -15.37 -14.57
C LEU A 86 -30.42 -16.30 -15.66
N LEU A 87 -29.72 -17.41 -15.93
CA LEU A 87 -30.11 -18.40 -16.93
C LEU A 87 -30.60 -19.71 -16.28
N ALA A 88 -31.11 -19.67 -15.04
CA ALA A 88 -31.63 -20.85 -14.35
C ALA A 88 -32.72 -21.58 -15.14
N ASP A 89 -33.61 -20.80 -15.77
CA ASP A 89 -34.82 -21.26 -16.45
C ASP A 89 -34.65 -21.32 -17.98
N GLU A 90 -33.41 -21.42 -18.47
CA GLU A 90 -33.10 -21.48 -19.90
C GLU A 90 -33.41 -22.85 -20.52
N THR A 91 -34.26 -22.85 -21.54
CA THR A 91 -34.65 -24.06 -22.27
C THR A 91 -33.67 -24.42 -23.39
N ALA A 92 -33.67 -25.68 -23.82
CA ALA A 92 -32.88 -26.12 -24.96
C ALA A 92 -33.30 -25.42 -26.28
N ALA A 93 -34.58 -25.09 -26.42
CA ALA A 93 -35.10 -24.36 -27.58
C ALA A 93 -34.51 -22.94 -27.67
N GLU A 94 -34.41 -22.23 -26.54
CA GLU A 94 -33.83 -20.88 -26.49
C GLU A 94 -32.33 -20.88 -26.79
N ARG A 95 -31.58 -21.86 -26.27
CA ARG A 95 -30.17 -22.05 -26.66
C ARG A 95 -30.03 -22.28 -28.17
N HIS A 96 -30.87 -23.14 -28.73
CA HIS A 96 -30.83 -23.45 -30.15
C HIS A 96 -31.19 -22.23 -31.01
N GLN A 97 -32.21 -21.48 -30.60
CA GLN A 97 -32.64 -20.24 -31.23
C GLN A 97 -31.52 -19.20 -31.23
N ALA A 98 -30.83 -19.01 -30.10
CA ALA A 98 -29.71 -18.08 -30.01
C ALA A 98 -28.56 -18.46 -30.94
N ALA A 99 -28.19 -19.74 -30.96
CA ALA A 99 -27.14 -20.27 -31.83
C ALA A 99 -27.49 -20.13 -33.32
N GLN A 100 -28.74 -20.46 -33.70
CA GLN A 100 -29.22 -20.30 -35.08
C GLN A 100 -29.22 -18.83 -35.53
N TRP A 101 -29.71 -17.93 -34.68
CA TRP A 101 -29.71 -16.50 -34.98
C TRP A 101 -28.28 -15.99 -35.20
N ALA A 102 -27.36 -16.26 -34.27
CA ALA A 102 -25.98 -15.81 -34.41
C ALA A 102 -25.29 -16.41 -35.64
N ALA A 103 -25.52 -17.69 -35.94
CA ALA A 103 -24.98 -18.36 -37.12
C ALA A 103 -25.52 -17.78 -38.44
N SER A 104 -26.74 -17.23 -38.44
CA SER A 104 -27.34 -16.63 -39.63
C SER A 104 -26.77 -15.25 -39.99
N LEU A 105 -26.05 -14.61 -39.06
CA LEU A 105 -25.50 -13.27 -39.26
C LEU A 105 -24.29 -13.28 -40.21
N ALA A 106 -24.36 -12.45 -41.25
CA ALA A 106 -23.21 -12.15 -42.09
C ALA A 106 -22.12 -11.39 -41.31
N ASP A 107 -20.86 -11.60 -41.69
CA ASP A 107 -19.68 -11.03 -41.02
C ASP A 107 -19.65 -9.49 -40.99
N ASP A 108 -20.21 -8.84 -42.01
CA ASP A 108 -20.33 -7.39 -42.15
C ASP A 108 -21.55 -6.80 -41.42
N ALA A 109 -22.50 -7.64 -41.02
CA ALA A 109 -23.69 -7.23 -40.28
C ALA A 109 -23.53 -7.32 -38.74
N LEU A 110 -22.43 -7.89 -38.22
CA LEU A 110 -22.27 -8.16 -36.79
C LEU A 110 -22.40 -6.91 -35.90
N THR A 111 -21.88 -5.76 -36.32
CA THR A 111 -21.96 -4.49 -35.56
C THR A 111 -23.37 -3.89 -35.51
N GLN A 112 -24.20 -4.23 -36.51
CA GLN A 112 -25.57 -3.75 -36.64
C GLN A 112 -26.59 -4.86 -36.30
N ALA A 113 -26.13 -5.99 -35.76
CA ALA A 113 -26.99 -7.12 -35.46
C ALA A 113 -28.09 -6.71 -34.48
N GLU A 114 -29.32 -7.03 -34.84
CA GLU A 114 -30.53 -6.71 -34.09
C GLU A 114 -31.35 -7.97 -33.86
N TYR A 115 -31.98 -8.05 -32.71
CA TYR A 115 -32.95 -9.10 -32.39
C TYR A 115 -34.17 -8.47 -31.73
N ASN A 116 -35.35 -8.57 -32.36
CA ASN A 116 -36.61 -8.00 -31.85
C ASN A 116 -36.51 -6.52 -31.41
N GLY A 117 -35.85 -5.66 -32.18
CA GLY A 117 -35.65 -4.26 -31.79
C GLY A 117 -34.46 -4.00 -30.87
N TYR A 118 -33.81 -5.04 -30.33
CA TYR A 118 -32.63 -4.91 -29.46
C TYR A 118 -31.34 -4.87 -30.29
N PRO A 119 -30.57 -3.75 -30.26
CA PRO A 119 -29.36 -3.59 -31.06
C PRO A 119 -28.16 -4.31 -30.41
N LEU A 120 -28.21 -5.64 -30.37
CA LEU A 120 -27.22 -6.52 -29.73
C LEU A 120 -25.80 -6.31 -30.26
N GLY A 121 -25.64 -6.04 -31.56
CA GLY A 121 -24.36 -5.63 -32.14
C GLY A 121 -23.77 -4.46 -31.36
N ARG A 122 -24.48 -3.34 -31.30
CA ARG A 122 -24.03 -2.15 -30.58
C ARG A 122 -23.75 -2.41 -29.09
N TRP A 123 -24.60 -3.19 -28.41
CA TRP A 123 -24.42 -3.49 -26.98
C TRP A 123 -23.20 -4.37 -26.69
N CYS A 124 -22.81 -5.24 -27.61
CA CYS A 124 -21.67 -6.13 -27.46
C CYS A 124 -20.34 -5.55 -27.97
N LEU A 125 -20.39 -4.47 -28.74
CA LEU A 125 -19.23 -3.91 -29.46
C LEU A 125 -18.06 -3.51 -28.54
N SER A 126 -18.35 -2.93 -27.37
CA SER A 126 -17.31 -2.49 -26.43
C SER A 126 -16.48 -3.65 -25.88
N SER A 127 -17.06 -4.85 -25.74
CA SER A 127 -16.35 -6.05 -25.34
C SER A 127 -15.38 -6.52 -26.41
N VAL A 128 -15.82 -6.48 -27.68
CA VAL A 128 -14.96 -6.83 -28.84
C VAL A 128 -13.75 -5.91 -28.88
N TYR A 129 -13.95 -4.59 -28.76
CA TYR A 129 -12.86 -3.62 -28.71
C TYR A 129 -11.92 -3.85 -27.53
N THR A 130 -12.47 -4.19 -26.37
CA THR A 130 -11.68 -4.43 -25.16
C THR A 130 -10.70 -5.58 -25.33
N TYR A 131 -11.15 -6.68 -25.95
CA TYR A 131 -10.35 -7.90 -26.09
C TYR A 131 -9.53 -8.01 -27.36
N TRP A 132 -9.98 -7.42 -28.47
CA TRP A 132 -9.29 -7.53 -29.76
C TRP A 132 -8.47 -6.29 -30.10
N ARG A 133 -8.71 -5.14 -29.47
CA ARG A 133 -8.02 -3.86 -29.76
C ARG A 133 -8.08 -3.49 -31.25
N VAL A 134 -9.21 -3.80 -31.89
CA VAL A 134 -9.47 -3.55 -33.31
C VAL A 134 -10.51 -2.44 -33.42
N PRO A 135 -10.12 -1.17 -33.67
CA PRO A 135 -11.05 -0.04 -33.62
C PRO A 135 -12.16 -0.10 -34.68
N ASN A 136 -11.89 -0.75 -35.82
CA ASN A 136 -12.86 -1.05 -36.88
C ASN A 136 -12.61 -2.47 -37.39
N LEU A 137 -13.65 -3.32 -37.35
CA LEU A 137 -13.58 -4.69 -37.87
C LEU A 137 -13.42 -4.63 -39.39
N SER A 138 -12.26 -5.10 -39.88
CA SER A 138 -11.99 -5.22 -41.30
C SER A 138 -12.32 -6.62 -41.81
N PRO A 139 -12.37 -6.85 -43.14
CA PRO A 139 -12.49 -8.19 -43.71
C PRO A 139 -11.45 -9.18 -43.20
N GLN A 140 -10.26 -8.72 -42.80
CA GLN A 140 -9.16 -9.58 -42.34
C GLN A 140 -9.28 -10.04 -40.87
N ASP A 141 -10.20 -9.45 -40.08
CA ASP A 141 -10.36 -9.76 -38.64
C ASP A 141 -11.20 -11.01 -38.36
N THR A 142 -10.89 -12.11 -39.05
CA THR A 142 -11.70 -13.34 -39.01
C THR A 142 -11.89 -13.89 -37.60
N GLN A 143 -10.84 -13.87 -36.75
CA GLN A 143 -10.93 -14.33 -35.37
C GLN A 143 -11.78 -13.42 -34.49
N ALA A 144 -11.65 -12.09 -34.62
CA ALA A 144 -12.45 -11.14 -33.86
C ALA A 144 -13.94 -11.24 -34.24
N LYS A 145 -14.24 -11.43 -35.54
CA LYS A 145 -15.60 -11.64 -36.04
C LYS A 145 -16.21 -12.97 -35.54
N ALA A 146 -15.44 -14.06 -35.57
CA ALA A 146 -15.89 -15.34 -35.03
C ALA A 146 -16.20 -15.24 -33.53
N TRP A 147 -15.32 -14.59 -32.77
CA TRP A 147 -15.53 -14.34 -31.34
C TRP A 147 -16.74 -13.43 -31.08
N TYR A 148 -16.92 -12.38 -31.90
CA TYR A 148 -18.06 -11.48 -31.80
C TYR A 148 -19.38 -12.20 -32.08
N ARG A 149 -19.44 -13.07 -33.09
CA ARG A 149 -20.61 -13.92 -33.35
C ARG A 149 -20.96 -14.80 -32.15
N ALA A 150 -19.97 -15.44 -31.53
CA ALA A 150 -20.18 -16.21 -30.31
C ALA A 150 -20.66 -15.32 -29.14
N LEU A 151 -20.14 -14.10 -29.01
CA LEU A 151 -20.60 -13.15 -28.00
C LEU A 151 -22.04 -12.71 -28.25
N LEU A 152 -22.46 -12.54 -29.51
CA LEU A 152 -23.84 -12.21 -29.86
C LEU A 152 -24.79 -13.34 -29.47
N GLU A 153 -24.44 -14.60 -29.75
CA GLU A 153 -25.20 -15.76 -29.28
C GLU A 153 -25.40 -15.70 -27.76
N GLN A 154 -24.31 -15.49 -27.02
CA GLN A 154 -24.36 -15.33 -25.56
C GLN A 154 -25.22 -14.13 -25.13
N GLY A 155 -25.13 -13.02 -25.87
CA GLY A 155 -25.93 -11.82 -25.62
C GLY A 155 -27.43 -12.06 -25.78
N LEU A 156 -27.84 -12.81 -26.80
CA LEU A 156 -29.25 -13.16 -27.00
C LEU A 156 -29.76 -14.08 -25.87
N ARG A 157 -28.96 -15.03 -25.40
CA ARG A 157 -29.31 -15.85 -24.22
C ARG A 157 -29.56 -14.96 -22.98
N LEU A 158 -28.72 -13.95 -22.77
CA LEU A 158 -28.90 -12.98 -21.68
C LEU A 158 -30.18 -12.14 -21.84
N VAL A 159 -30.53 -11.75 -23.07
CA VAL A 159 -31.81 -11.04 -23.33
C VAL A 159 -33.00 -11.89 -22.90
N LEU A 160 -33.05 -13.14 -23.37
CA LEU A 160 -34.18 -14.05 -23.09
C LEU A 160 -34.30 -14.34 -21.58
N GLY A 161 -33.17 -14.56 -20.89
CA GLY A 161 -33.17 -14.75 -19.43
C GLY A 161 -33.57 -13.50 -18.65
N MET A 162 -33.09 -12.32 -19.07
CA MET A 162 -33.40 -11.06 -18.41
C MET A 162 -34.87 -10.66 -18.61
N GLU A 163 -35.46 -10.91 -19.78
CA GLU A 163 -36.90 -10.65 -19.99
C GLU A 163 -37.76 -11.48 -19.03
N LYS A 164 -37.50 -12.80 -18.93
CA LYS A 164 -38.20 -13.66 -17.96
C LYS A 164 -38.05 -13.17 -16.52
N LEU A 165 -36.85 -12.74 -16.14
CA LEU A 165 -36.58 -12.23 -14.80
C LEU A 165 -37.38 -10.95 -14.52
N LEU A 166 -37.37 -9.99 -15.46
CA LEU A 166 -38.09 -8.73 -15.33
C LEU A 166 -39.62 -8.90 -15.45
N ASP A 167 -40.10 -9.94 -16.13
CA ASP A 167 -41.54 -10.28 -16.22
C ASP A 167 -42.05 -10.94 -14.93
N ALA A 168 -41.23 -11.80 -14.31
CA ALA A 168 -41.60 -12.53 -13.10
C ALA A 168 -41.49 -11.66 -11.82
N GLY A 169 -40.57 -10.69 -11.81
CA GLY A 169 -40.29 -9.85 -10.66
C GLY A 169 -40.95 -8.47 -10.73
N ARG A 170 -41.11 -7.83 -9.56
CA ARG A 170 -41.43 -6.40 -9.46
C ARG A 170 -40.27 -5.71 -8.77
N TYR A 171 -39.57 -4.85 -9.50
CA TYR A 171 -38.36 -4.17 -9.03
C TYR A 171 -38.56 -2.66 -9.08
N ASP A 172 -38.12 -1.98 -8.03
CA ASP A 172 -38.08 -0.52 -7.98
C ASP A 172 -36.77 0.00 -8.54
N ARG A 173 -35.67 -0.72 -8.28
CA ARG A 173 -34.30 -0.32 -8.64
C ARG A 173 -33.53 -1.49 -9.21
N VAL A 174 -32.61 -1.19 -10.11
CA VAL A 174 -31.64 -2.16 -10.62
C VAL A 174 -30.23 -1.66 -10.31
N VAL A 175 -29.34 -2.54 -9.84
CA VAL A 175 -27.93 -2.24 -9.59
C VAL A 175 -27.07 -3.13 -10.48
N VAL A 176 -26.13 -2.53 -11.20
CA VAL A 176 -25.18 -3.26 -12.05
C VAL A 176 -23.78 -2.66 -11.97
N TYR A 177 -22.76 -3.49 -12.16
CA TYR A 177 -21.39 -3.01 -12.31
C TYR A 177 -21.15 -2.38 -13.69
N ASN A 178 -20.65 -1.14 -13.73
CA ASN A 178 -20.15 -0.38 -14.90
C ASN A 178 -21.11 -0.18 -16.11
N ALA A 179 -21.82 -1.20 -16.57
CA ALA A 179 -22.70 -1.21 -17.73
C ALA A 179 -22.03 -0.98 -19.10
N ARG A 180 -20.70 -1.02 -19.21
CA ARG A 180 -20.00 -0.90 -20.52
C ARG A 180 -19.87 -2.22 -21.28
N MET A 181 -19.60 -3.32 -20.58
CA MET A 181 -19.33 -4.63 -21.19
C MET A 181 -20.64 -5.36 -21.47
N ALA A 182 -20.76 -6.09 -22.58
CA ALA A 182 -21.97 -6.80 -23.02
C ALA A 182 -22.79 -7.45 -21.89
N TYR A 183 -22.15 -8.19 -20.99
CA TYR A 183 -22.80 -8.96 -19.92
C TYR A 183 -23.43 -8.11 -18.82
N VAL A 184 -23.00 -6.86 -18.66
CA VAL A 184 -23.61 -5.87 -17.76
C VAL A 184 -24.42 -4.82 -18.52
N LYS A 185 -24.07 -4.58 -19.80
CA LYS A 185 -24.75 -3.66 -20.72
C LYS A 185 -26.14 -4.16 -21.09
N ILE A 186 -26.30 -5.47 -21.38
CA ILE A 186 -27.59 -6.06 -21.74
C ILE A 186 -28.60 -5.94 -20.59
N PRO A 187 -28.30 -6.38 -19.34
CA PRO A 187 -29.19 -6.14 -18.21
C PRO A 187 -29.49 -4.65 -17.97
N PHE A 188 -28.48 -3.79 -18.11
CA PHE A 188 -28.63 -2.34 -17.98
C PHE A 188 -29.65 -1.76 -18.99
N GLU A 189 -29.48 -2.08 -20.28
CA GLU A 189 -30.33 -1.53 -21.34
C GLU A 189 -31.76 -2.08 -21.28
N LEU A 190 -31.94 -3.37 -20.95
CA LEU A 190 -33.27 -3.97 -20.83
C LEU A 190 -34.03 -3.44 -19.61
N ALA A 191 -33.37 -3.27 -18.46
CA ALA A 191 -34.00 -2.64 -17.30
C ALA A 191 -34.40 -1.18 -17.62
N ARG A 192 -33.50 -0.44 -18.27
CA ARG A 192 -33.75 0.96 -18.65
C ARG A 192 -34.88 1.10 -19.68
N SER A 193 -34.97 0.21 -20.67
CA SER A 193 -36.04 0.25 -21.69
C SER A 193 -37.43 0.00 -21.09
N ARG A 194 -37.50 -0.70 -19.94
CA ARG A 194 -38.73 -0.87 -19.15
C ARG A 194 -39.02 0.27 -18.17
N GLY A 195 -38.24 1.36 -18.21
CA GLY A 195 -38.42 2.53 -17.35
C GLY A 195 -37.94 2.34 -15.91
N LEU A 196 -37.16 1.29 -15.61
CA LEU A 196 -36.58 1.11 -14.29
C LEU A 196 -35.41 2.06 -14.05
N ALA A 197 -35.25 2.51 -12.80
CA ALA A 197 -34.10 3.28 -12.38
C ALA A 197 -32.89 2.35 -12.16
N VAL A 198 -31.90 2.43 -13.05
CA VAL A 198 -30.70 1.59 -13.03
C VAL A 198 -29.51 2.37 -12.49
N TYR A 199 -28.90 1.89 -11.41
CA TYR A 199 -27.72 2.45 -10.79
C TYR A 199 -26.49 1.64 -11.20
N THR A 200 -25.53 2.30 -11.81
CA THR A 200 -24.22 1.71 -12.12
C THR A 200 -23.20 2.12 -11.07
N HIS A 201 -22.27 1.23 -10.72
CA HIS A 201 -21.16 1.53 -9.81
C HIS A 201 -19.80 1.15 -10.40
N GLU A 202 -18.77 1.88 -9.96
CA GLU A 202 -17.37 1.66 -10.35
C GLU A 202 -16.41 2.29 -9.33
N ARG A 203 -15.16 1.84 -9.29
CA ARG A 203 -14.09 2.56 -8.60
C ARG A 203 -13.91 3.97 -9.20
N ALA A 204 -13.71 4.96 -8.35
CA ALA A 204 -13.40 6.31 -8.81
C ALA A 204 -11.90 6.47 -9.19
N GLY A 205 -11.55 7.65 -9.68
CA GLY A 205 -10.17 8.03 -10.02
C GLY A 205 -9.19 8.17 -8.85
N GLN A 206 -9.60 7.85 -7.62
CA GLN A 206 -8.74 7.82 -6.43
C GLN A 206 -9.11 6.66 -5.48
N PRO A 207 -8.13 6.12 -4.72
CA PRO A 207 -8.39 5.07 -3.74
C PRO A 207 -9.49 5.44 -2.72
N GLY A 208 -10.24 4.44 -2.27
CA GLY A 208 -11.28 4.65 -1.26
C GLY A 208 -12.48 5.46 -1.73
N HIS A 209 -12.66 5.66 -3.04
CA HIS A 209 -13.82 6.37 -3.62
C HIS A 209 -14.56 5.51 -4.64
N CYS A 210 -15.83 5.82 -4.89
CA CYS A 210 -16.73 5.14 -5.81
C CYS A 210 -17.44 6.14 -6.72
N TRP A 211 -17.65 5.79 -7.98
CA TRP A 211 -18.57 6.47 -8.87
C TRP A 211 -19.89 5.70 -8.89
N VAL A 212 -21.00 6.43 -8.80
CA VAL A 212 -22.34 5.87 -8.90
C VAL A 212 -23.16 6.76 -9.83
N ALA A 213 -23.83 6.17 -10.82
CA ALA A 213 -24.61 6.90 -11.81
C ALA A 213 -26.00 6.29 -12.00
N LEU A 214 -27.02 7.14 -12.14
CA LEU A 214 -28.37 6.74 -12.52
C LEU A 214 -28.52 6.76 -14.05
N ASN A 215 -29.05 5.67 -14.62
CA ASN A 215 -29.41 5.48 -16.03
C ASN A 215 -28.27 5.80 -17.03
N GLY A 216 -27.02 5.63 -16.60
CA GLY A 216 -25.84 5.83 -17.44
C GLY A 216 -24.63 5.10 -16.90
N LEU A 217 -23.54 5.15 -17.66
CA LEU A 217 -22.23 4.64 -17.23
C LEU A 217 -21.74 5.40 -15.97
N PRO A 218 -20.88 4.80 -15.13
CA PRO A 218 -20.38 5.40 -13.89
C PRO A 218 -19.81 6.80 -14.10
N PHE A 219 -19.11 7.00 -15.21
CA PHE A 219 -18.81 8.32 -15.74
C PHE A 219 -19.75 8.61 -16.92
N ASN A 220 -20.69 9.54 -16.74
CA ASN A 220 -21.66 9.96 -17.75
C ASN A 220 -21.65 11.48 -17.87
N GLN A 221 -21.58 11.98 -19.12
CA GLN A 221 -21.59 13.40 -19.45
C GLN A 221 -22.76 14.17 -18.82
N GLU A 222 -23.99 13.64 -18.80
CA GLU A 222 -25.15 14.35 -18.22
C GLU A 222 -24.98 14.59 -16.71
N ASN A 223 -24.50 13.57 -15.97
CA ASN A 223 -24.23 13.71 -14.53
C ASN A 223 -23.11 14.71 -14.29
N TRP A 224 -22.08 14.63 -15.13
CA TRP A 224 -20.93 15.52 -15.08
C TRP A 224 -21.32 16.97 -15.35
N ASP A 225 -22.05 17.27 -16.42
CA ASP A 225 -22.45 18.63 -16.80
C ASP A 225 -23.27 19.31 -15.71
N ARG A 226 -24.20 18.57 -15.08
CA ARG A 226 -25.00 19.08 -13.96
C ARG A 226 -24.14 19.39 -12.75
N LEU A 227 -23.26 18.46 -12.36
CA LEU A 227 -22.39 18.65 -11.22
C LEU A 227 -21.40 19.80 -11.47
N TRP A 228 -20.80 19.84 -12.66
CA TRP A 228 -19.87 20.89 -13.05
C TRP A 228 -20.56 22.25 -13.09
N SER A 229 -21.79 22.34 -13.59
CA SER A 229 -22.55 23.59 -13.54
C SER A 229 -22.79 24.10 -12.12
N ALA A 230 -22.89 23.21 -11.12
CA ALA A 230 -23.05 23.60 -9.72
C ALA A 230 -21.72 24.03 -9.07
N TRP A 231 -20.60 23.45 -9.48
CA TRP A 231 -19.28 23.67 -8.86
C TRP A 231 -18.35 24.63 -9.61
N LYS A 232 -18.59 24.92 -10.89
CA LYS A 232 -17.67 25.69 -11.74
C LYS A 232 -17.32 27.07 -11.18
N ASP A 233 -18.29 27.73 -10.55
CA ASP A 233 -18.14 29.09 -10.03
C ASP A 233 -17.71 29.11 -8.56
N VAL A 234 -17.64 27.95 -7.89
CA VAL A 234 -17.28 27.81 -6.48
C VAL A 234 -15.76 27.88 -6.31
N PRO A 235 -15.21 28.89 -5.61
CA PRO A 235 -13.78 28.97 -5.36
C PRO A 235 -13.27 27.86 -4.45
N LEU A 236 -12.08 27.32 -4.75
CA LEU A 236 -11.38 26.38 -3.89
C LEU A 236 -10.70 27.10 -2.71
N SER A 237 -10.75 26.48 -1.53
CA SER A 237 -9.95 26.94 -0.39
C SER A 237 -8.48 26.59 -0.57
N THR A 238 -7.58 27.26 0.17
CA THR A 238 -6.14 26.93 0.17
C THR A 238 -5.88 25.45 0.44
N ALA A 239 -6.62 24.84 1.38
CA ALA A 239 -6.48 23.40 1.68
C ALA A 239 -6.84 22.50 0.48
N GLN A 240 -7.87 22.88 -0.28
CA GLN A 240 -8.29 22.16 -1.48
C GLN A 240 -7.28 22.31 -2.61
N LEU A 241 -6.73 23.52 -2.80
CA LEU A 241 -5.67 23.81 -3.79
C LEU A 241 -4.38 23.03 -3.48
N VAL A 242 -3.94 23.04 -2.22
CA VAL A 242 -2.77 22.26 -1.77
C VAL A 242 -3.00 20.77 -1.97
N ARG A 243 -4.21 20.25 -1.67
CA ARG A 243 -4.56 18.85 -1.93
C ARG A 243 -4.46 18.52 -3.42
N MET A 244 -4.90 19.42 -4.31
CA MET A 244 -4.79 19.21 -5.75
C MET A 244 -3.36 19.26 -6.27
N THR A 245 -2.52 20.15 -5.73
CA THR A 245 -1.09 20.18 -6.07
C THR A 245 -0.40 18.88 -5.68
N ARG A 246 -0.67 18.35 -4.48
CA ARG A 246 -0.16 17.04 -4.05
C ARG A 246 -0.62 15.89 -4.95
N TYR A 247 -1.86 15.93 -5.43
CA TYR A 247 -2.36 14.95 -6.40
C TYR A 247 -1.55 15.00 -7.70
N LEU A 248 -1.33 16.20 -8.25
CA LEU A 248 -0.55 16.38 -9.48
C LEU A 248 0.91 15.94 -9.29
N ASP A 249 1.54 16.32 -8.18
CA ASP A 249 2.92 15.90 -7.84
C ASP A 249 3.04 14.40 -7.66
N GLY A 250 2.04 13.77 -7.02
CA GLY A 250 1.94 12.32 -6.92
C GLY A 250 1.91 11.63 -8.27
N ARG A 251 1.09 12.14 -9.21
CA ARG A 251 1.05 11.63 -10.58
C ARG A 251 2.37 11.87 -11.32
N ARG A 252 3.00 13.04 -11.13
CA ARG A 252 4.33 13.36 -11.69
C ARG A 252 5.38 12.35 -11.28
N GLN A 253 5.43 12.00 -9.99
CA GLN A 253 6.43 11.08 -9.43
C GLN A 253 6.10 9.59 -9.66
N GLY A 254 4.93 9.29 -10.23
CA GLY A 254 4.43 7.92 -10.34
C GLY A 254 4.07 7.31 -8.96
N ASP A 255 3.80 8.14 -7.95
CA ASP A 255 3.44 7.67 -6.62
C ASP A 255 1.97 7.24 -6.58
N VAL A 256 1.76 5.92 -6.64
CA VAL A 256 0.45 5.26 -6.51
C VAL A 256 -0.16 5.38 -5.09
N ASN A 257 0.53 6.01 -4.14
CA ASN A 257 0.01 6.28 -2.80
C ASN A 257 -0.46 7.74 -2.62
N ALA A 258 -0.10 8.65 -3.52
CA ALA A 258 -0.45 10.08 -3.47
C ALA A 258 -1.79 10.35 -4.18
N LEU A 259 -2.84 9.60 -3.81
CA LEU A 259 -4.22 9.71 -4.35
C LEU A 259 -4.39 9.23 -5.81
N ASN A 260 -3.33 8.73 -6.45
CA ASN A 260 -3.39 8.15 -7.79
C ASN A 260 -3.55 6.63 -7.72
N TRP A 261 -4.50 6.05 -8.47
CA TRP A 261 -4.73 4.60 -8.43
C TRP A 261 -3.76 3.80 -9.31
N PHE A 262 -3.08 4.46 -10.28
CA PHE A 262 -2.13 3.81 -11.19
C PHE A 262 -1.22 4.83 -11.91
N ALA A 263 0.06 4.51 -12.06
CA ALA A 263 1.03 5.36 -12.77
C ALA A 263 1.27 4.84 -14.20
N TYR A 264 0.92 5.65 -15.20
CA TYR A 264 1.19 5.35 -16.61
C TYR A 264 2.53 5.92 -17.12
N THR A 265 3.25 6.65 -16.27
CA THR A 265 4.49 7.35 -16.60
C THR A 265 5.66 6.78 -15.80
N THR A 266 6.85 6.81 -16.38
CA THR A 266 8.10 6.55 -15.67
C THR A 266 8.46 7.75 -14.78
N LYS A 267 9.35 7.55 -13.81
CA LYS A 267 9.74 8.61 -12.88
C LYS A 267 10.41 9.76 -13.65
N PRO A 268 10.16 11.03 -13.28
CA PRO A 268 10.78 12.19 -13.93
C PRO A 268 12.31 12.09 -13.93
N GLY A 269 12.92 12.38 -15.09
CA GLY A 269 14.36 12.55 -15.27
C GLY A 269 14.63 13.95 -15.83
N HIS A 270 15.58 14.68 -15.23
CA HIS A 270 15.90 16.10 -15.50
C HIS A 270 15.55 16.63 -16.91
N SER A 271 14.66 17.64 -16.98
CA SER A 271 14.06 18.16 -18.23
C SER A 271 15.05 18.70 -19.26
N GLU A 272 16.21 19.22 -18.83
CA GLU A 272 17.26 19.73 -19.71
C GLU A 272 17.98 18.61 -20.47
N ALA A 273 18.10 17.42 -19.84
CA ALA A 273 18.56 16.22 -20.51
C ALA A 273 17.55 15.71 -21.56
N LEU A 274 16.26 16.02 -21.42
CA LEU A 274 15.23 15.57 -22.35
C LEU A 274 15.35 16.25 -23.72
N ARG A 275 15.59 17.57 -23.79
CA ARG A 275 15.78 18.29 -25.06
C ARG A 275 16.94 17.69 -25.85
N GLN A 276 18.07 17.47 -25.18
CA GLN A 276 19.26 16.85 -25.78
C GLN A 276 18.98 15.42 -26.24
N ARG A 277 18.33 14.60 -25.40
CA ARG A 277 17.98 13.21 -25.73
C ARG A 277 17.06 13.11 -26.95
N LEU A 278 16.16 14.07 -27.13
CA LEU A 278 15.25 14.13 -28.28
C LEU A 278 15.81 14.91 -29.48
N GLY A 279 17.05 15.44 -29.39
CA GLY A 279 17.67 16.21 -30.46
C GLY A 279 16.95 17.52 -30.78
N ILE A 280 16.31 18.15 -29.78
CA ILE A 280 15.55 19.39 -29.95
C ILE A 280 16.49 20.58 -29.75
N PRO A 281 16.66 21.48 -30.74
CA PRO A 281 17.45 22.70 -30.59
C PRO A 281 16.91 23.63 -29.49
N GLU A 282 17.81 24.33 -28.79
CA GLU A 282 17.45 25.24 -27.68
C GLU A 282 16.61 26.45 -28.12
N ASP A 283 16.80 26.92 -29.36
CA ASP A 283 16.07 28.05 -29.93
C ASP A 283 14.64 27.68 -30.37
N LYS A 284 14.29 26.38 -30.38
CA LYS A 284 12.95 25.92 -30.77
C LYS A 284 12.00 25.82 -29.58
N ALA A 285 10.81 26.41 -29.76
CA ALA A 285 9.67 26.18 -28.89
C ALA A 285 9.14 24.74 -29.08
N VAL A 286 8.71 24.08 -28.01
CA VAL A 286 8.21 22.70 -28.06
C VAL A 286 6.69 22.69 -27.98
N TRP A 287 6.01 22.18 -29.00
CA TRP A 287 4.60 21.84 -28.91
C TRP A 287 4.46 20.35 -28.63
N ALA A 288 3.88 20.01 -27.49
CA ALA A 288 3.69 18.61 -27.09
C ALA A 288 2.30 18.13 -27.51
N LEU A 289 2.24 17.09 -28.34
CA LEU A 289 1.01 16.43 -28.75
C LEU A 289 0.85 15.11 -27.99
N PHE A 290 -0.24 14.95 -27.26
CA PHE A 290 -0.56 13.76 -26.49
C PHE A 290 -1.72 13.00 -27.13
N SER A 291 -1.44 11.77 -27.59
CA SER A 291 -2.50 10.86 -28.04
C SER A 291 -3.24 10.24 -26.85
N SER A 292 -4.44 9.74 -27.12
CA SER A 292 -5.31 9.04 -26.16
C SER A 292 -5.37 7.55 -26.51
N SER A 293 -5.69 6.72 -25.51
CA SER A 293 -5.96 5.30 -25.77
C SER A 293 -7.36 5.14 -26.35
N ASN A 294 -7.47 4.55 -27.54
CA ASN A 294 -8.77 4.24 -28.17
C ASN A 294 -9.58 3.19 -27.40
N HIS A 295 -8.95 2.46 -26.48
CA HIS A 295 -9.55 1.38 -25.69
C HIS A 295 -10.78 1.77 -24.88
N GLU A 296 -10.79 2.97 -24.28
CA GLU A 296 -11.85 3.44 -23.39
C GLU A 296 -12.83 4.41 -24.08
N LEU A 297 -12.51 4.81 -25.31
CA LEU A 297 -13.28 5.79 -26.09
C LEU A 297 -14.21 5.11 -27.09
N LEU A 298 -13.79 3.99 -27.68
CA LEU A 298 -14.59 3.27 -28.66
C LEU A 298 -15.71 2.45 -27.99
N GLY A 299 -16.93 2.59 -28.51
CA GLY A 299 -18.15 2.00 -27.93
C GLY A 299 -18.84 2.88 -26.86
N ARG A 300 -18.37 4.11 -26.65
CA ARG A 300 -19.02 5.14 -25.83
C ARG A 300 -19.93 6.00 -26.72
N ASP A 301 -21.22 5.69 -26.73
CA ASP A 301 -22.22 6.49 -27.47
C ASP A 301 -22.41 7.90 -26.90
N ASP A 302 -21.98 8.11 -25.65
CA ASP A 302 -22.08 9.37 -24.90
C ASP A 302 -20.90 10.34 -25.16
N ILE A 303 -19.84 9.89 -25.84
CA ILE A 303 -18.74 10.75 -26.28
C ILE A 303 -18.96 11.09 -27.75
N ALA A 304 -19.59 12.23 -28.03
CA ALA A 304 -19.66 12.75 -29.38
C ALA A 304 -18.24 13.15 -29.86
N HIS A 305 -17.75 12.54 -30.93
CA HIS A 305 -16.55 13.02 -31.62
C HIS A 305 -16.94 14.21 -32.50
N GLU A 306 -16.56 15.42 -32.09
CA GLU A 306 -16.60 16.60 -32.95
C GLU A 306 -15.21 16.79 -33.56
N GLY A 307 -15.17 16.92 -34.88
CA GLY A 307 -13.94 17.26 -35.60
C GLY A 307 -13.44 16.17 -36.55
N PHE A 308 -12.13 15.92 -36.53
CA PHE A 308 -11.49 14.91 -37.39
C PHE A 308 -12.11 13.52 -37.22
N ALA A 309 -12.21 12.77 -38.33
CA ALA A 309 -12.84 11.45 -38.33
C ALA A 309 -12.10 10.46 -37.41
N THR A 310 -10.77 10.57 -37.36
CA THR A 310 -9.93 9.77 -36.46
C THR A 310 -8.86 10.63 -35.78
N GLN A 311 -8.33 10.11 -34.66
CA GLN A 311 -7.16 10.71 -34.00
C GLN A 311 -5.94 10.73 -34.94
N GLN A 312 -5.81 9.75 -35.84
CA GLN A 312 -4.73 9.67 -36.81
C GLN A 312 -4.80 10.83 -37.80
N ASP A 313 -5.99 11.13 -38.34
CA ASP A 313 -6.19 12.27 -39.25
C ASP A 313 -5.82 13.59 -38.59
N TRP A 314 -6.15 13.76 -37.31
CA TRP A 314 -5.77 14.93 -36.52
C TRP A 314 -4.25 15.03 -36.32
N ILE A 315 -3.57 13.93 -36.00
CA ILE A 315 -2.12 13.90 -35.83
C ILE A 315 -1.42 14.26 -37.15
N GLU A 316 -1.86 13.69 -38.27
CA GLU A 316 -1.29 13.97 -39.58
C GLU A 316 -1.49 15.43 -39.99
N ALA A 317 -2.69 15.99 -39.74
CA ALA A 317 -2.95 17.41 -39.96
C ALA A 317 -2.06 18.31 -39.08
N ALA A 318 -1.84 17.93 -37.81
CA ALA A 318 -0.96 18.67 -36.89
C ALA A 318 0.50 18.64 -37.34
N VAL A 319 1.01 17.49 -37.80
CA VAL A 319 2.36 17.36 -38.38
C VAL A 319 2.50 18.27 -39.61
N ALA A 320 1.55 18.18 -40.54
CA ALA A 320 1.60 18.95 -41.79
C ALA A 320 1.59 20.46 -41.53
N LYS A 321 0.79 20.93 -40.57
CA LYS A 321 0.69 22.36 -40.23
C LYS A 321 1.87 22.86 -39.39
N ALA A 322 2.41 22.03 -38.49
CA ALA A 322 3.57 22.41 -37.68
C ALA A 322 4.80 22.71 -38.54
N ALA A 323 4.93 22.08 -39.72
CA ALA A 323 6.01 22.36 -40.67
C ALA A 323 6.07 23.82 -41.16
N ALA A 324 4.95 24.57 -41.08
CA ALA A 324 4.91 26.00 -41.44
C ALA A 324 5.55 26.92 -40.36
N TYR A 325 5.94 26.37 -39.20
CA TYR A 325 6.45 27.12 -38.05
C TYR A 325 7.90 26.70 -37.73
N PRO A 326 8.92 27.25 -38.42
CA PRO A 326 10.31 26.77 -38.30
C PRO A 326 10.93 26.95 -36.91
N GLY A 327 10.43 27.91 -36.11
CA GLY A 327 10.81 28.14 -34.71
C GLY A 327 10.16 27.18 -33.71
N VAL A 328 9.38 26.20 -34.18
CA VAL A 328 8.69 25.21 -33.36
C VAL A 328 9.20 23.82 -33.70
N LYS A 329 9.27 22.95 -32.68
CA LYS A 329 9.39 21.50 -32.85
C LYS A 329 8.15 20.83 -32.24
N LEU A 330 7.41 20.10 -33.08
CA LEU A 330 6.30 19.27 -32.63
C LEU A 330 6.85 17.96 -32.05
N VAL A 331 6.42 17.60 -30.83
CA VAL A 331 6.80 16.35 -30.17
C VAL A 331 5.53 15.56 -29.87
N ILE A 332 5.38 14.39 -30.47
CA ILE A 332 4.19 13.54 -30.38
C ILE A 332 4.47 12.40 -29.41
N ARG A 333 3.79 12.39 -28.26
CA ARG A 333 3.83 11.29 -27.29
C ARG A 333 2.65 10.35 -27.52
N ALA A 334 2.95 9.15 -28.03
CA ALA A 334 1.97 8.08 -28.11
C ALA A 334 1.58 7.61 -26.70
N HIS A 335 0.30 7.31 -26.47
CA HIS A 335 -0.19 6.90 -25.16
C HIS A 335 0.50 5.60 -24.66
N PRO A 336 1.08 5.56 -23.45
CA PRO A 336 1.83 4.39 -22.95
C PRO A 336 1.01 3.09 -22.89
N ASN A 337 -0.29 3.19 -22.61
CA ASN A 337 -1.17 2.01 -22.55
C ASN A 337 -1.36 1.28 -23.89
N LEU A 338 -0.87 1.80 -25.03
CA LEU A 338 -0.94 1.10 -26.32
C LEU A 338 -0.05 -0.15 -26.37
N SER A 339 1.06 -0.17 -25.60
CA SER A 339 2.00 -1.30 -25.50
C SER A 339 1.73 -2.26 -24.34
N ASN A 340 0.68 -2.00 -23.55
CA ASN A 340 0.27 -2.72 -22.33
C ASN A 340 1.25 -2.72 -21.16
N LEU A 341 0.98 -1.82 -20.23
CA LEU A 341 1.52 -1.94 -18.87
C LEU A 341 0.54 -2.65 -17.91
N VAL A 342 -0.72 -2.92 -18.32
CA VAL A 342 -1.82 -3.27 -17.37
C VAL A 342 -2.74 -4.42 -17.81
N PHE A 343 -3.09 -4.52 -19.10
CA PHE A 343 -3.97 -5.56 -19.64
C PHE A 343 -3.23 -6.39 -20.69
N PRO A 344 -3.45 -7.71 -20.80
CA PRO A 344 -2.54 -8.60 -21.53
C PRO A 344 -2.55 -8.48 -23.08
N ARG A 345 -2.99 -7.38 -23.71
CA ARG A 345 -3.28 -7.35 -25.17
C ARG A 345 -2.96 -6.04 -25.91
N ARG A 346 -1.94 -6.09 -26.79
CA ARG A 346 -1.29 -4.90 -27.41
C ARG A 346 -2.17 -4.36 -28.53
N SER A 347 -2.15 -3.05 -28.74
CA SER A 347 -2.90 -2.42 -29.84
C SER A 347 -2.05 -2.41 -31.11
N GLU A 348 -1.81 -3.59 -31.69
CA GLU A 348 -0.82 -3.82 -32.77
C GLU A 348 -0.97 -2.87 -33.98
N ARG A 349 -2.20 -2.52 -34.37
CA ARG A 349 -2.43 -1.55 -35.46
C ARG A 349 -2.00 -0.14 -35.09
N GLU A 350 -2.30 0.29 -33.87
CA GLU A 350 -1.93 1.62 -33.38
C GLU A 350 -0.42 1.72 -33.13
N LEU A 351 0.20 0.64 -32.62
CA LEU A 351 1.65 0.56 -32.48
C LEU A 351 2.36 0.67 -33.83
N ARG A 352 1.89 -0.06 -34.85
CA ARG A 352 2.39 0.08 -36.23
C ARG A 352 2.21 1.49 -36.77
N TYR A 353 1.06 2.12 -36.56
CA TYR A 353 0.83 3.50 -36.96
C TYR A 353 1.87 4.46 -36.37
N PHE A 354 2.14 4.41 -35.07
CA PHE A 354 3.13 5.30 -34.45
C PHE A 354 4.57 4.99 -34.91
N ALA A 355 4.91 3.73 -35.12
CA ALA A 355 6.20 3.33 -35.68
C ALA A 355 6.39 3.83 -37.13
N ASP A 356 5.34 3.73 -37.96
CA ASP A 356 5.34 4.23 -39.33
C ASP A 356 5.40 5.77 -39.36
N LEU A 357 4.64 6.43 -38.49
CA LEU A 357 4.66 7.87 -38.31
C LEU A 357 6.08 8.34 -37.96
N LYS A 358 6.72 7.73 -36.97
CA LYS A 358 8.11 8.07 -36.57
C LYS A 358 9.11 7.98 -37.73
N ARG A 359 8.95 7.00 -38.63
CA ARG A 359 9.80 6.86 -39.82
C ARG A 359 9.50 7.90 -40.90
N SER A 360 8.28 8.44 -40.94
CA SER A 360 7.81 9.33 -42.02
C SER A 360 7.93 10.82 -41.71
N VAL A 361 7.85 11.24 -40.45
CA VAL A 361 7.80 12.67 -40.06
C VAL A 361 9.09 13.46 -40.34
N GLY A 362 10.23 12.78 -40.48
CA GLY A 362 11.53 13.43 -40.69
C GLY A 362 11.83 14.51 -39.65
N ASP A 363 12.33 15.67 -40.08
CA ASP A 363 12.65 16.78 -39.17
C ASP A 363 11.42 17.63 -38.78
N ALA A 364 10.22 17.34 -39.31
CA ALA A 364 9.01 18.09 -38.99
C ALA A 364 8.52 17.84 -37.55
N ALA A 365 8.73 16.64 -37.01
CA ALA A 365 8.30 16.27 -35.66
C ALA A 365 9.19 15.18 -35.04
N VAL A 366 9.15 15.07 -33.71
CA VAL A 366 9.73 13.93 -32.97
C VAL A 366 8.58 13.06 -32.46
N VAL A 367 8.62 11.75 -32.72
CA VAL A 367 7.61 10.81 -32.23
C VAL A 367 8.21 9.95 -31.12
N ILE A 368 7.54 9.97 -29.97
CA ILE A 368 7.84 9.16 -28.79
C ILE A 368 6.85 7.98 -28.75
N GLU A 369 7.32 6.79 -29.06
CA GLU A 369 6.57 5.54 -29.08
C GLU A 369 6.15 5.11 -27.68
N PRO A 370 5.07 4.32 -27.51
CA PRO A 370 4.50 3.99 -26.20
C PRO A 370 5.51 3.42 -25.20
N GLU A 371 6.49 2.64 -25.67
CA GLU A 371 7.47 1.89 -24.89
C GLU A 371 8.72 2.72 -24.53
N GLU A 372 8.90 3.91 -25.11
CA GLU A 372 10.05 4.76 -24.81
C GLU A 372 9.96 5.36 -23.40
N ASP A 373 11.09 5.32 -22.68
CA ASP A 373 11.23 5.79 -21.29
C ASP A 373 11.30 7.32 -21.22
N VAL A 374 10.18 7.96 -21.53
CA VAL A 374 9.98 9.42 -21.44
C VAL A 374 8.74 9.69 -20.60
N SER A 375 8.92 10.43 -19.50
CA SER A 375 7.83 10.94 -18.69
C SER A 375 7.00 11.96 -19.48
N SER A 376 5.67 11.82 -19.44
CA SER A 376 4.79 12.84 -20.01
C SER A 376 4.93 14.18 -19.30
N TYR A 377 5.32 14.17 -18.02
CA TYR A 377 5.51 15.39 -17.23
C TYR A 377 6.80 16.13 -17.57
N ASP A 378 7.90 15.41 -17.86
CA ASP A 378 9.13 16.05 -18.33
C ASP A 378 8.90 16.74 -19.69
N LEU A 379 8.13 16.09 -20.57
CA LEU A 379 7.71 16.68 -21.83
C LEU A 379 6.79 17.89 -21.61
N MET A 380 5.82 17.77 -20.69
CA MET A 380 4.98 18.90 -20.31
C MET A 380 5.84 20.06 -19.84
N ASP A 381 6.88 19.84 -19.03
CA ASP A 381 7.70 20.91 -18.45
C ASP A 381 8.44 21.74 -19.52
N ILE A 382 9.03 21.09 -20.54
CA ILE A 382 9.72 21.79 -21.64
C ILE A 382 8.77 22.37 -22.71
N ALA A 383 7.51 21.92 -22.75
CA ALA A 383 6.54 22.37 -23.75
C ALA A 383 6.10 23.84 -23.55
N SER A 384 5.99 24.59 -24.64
CA SER A 384 5.37 25.92 -24.64
C SER A 384 3.85 25.85 -24.85
N ALA A 385 3.33 24.78 -25.46
CA ALA A 385 1.91 24.50 -25.61
C ALA A 385 1.62 22.99 -25.65
N SER A 386 0.41 22.59 -25.30
CA SER A 386 -0.05 21.20 -25.36
C SER A 386 -1.23 21.02 -26.31
N LEU A 387 -1.15 20.02 -27.17
CA LEU A 387 -2.20 19.57 -28.08
C LEU A 387 -2.66 18.20 -27.59
N CYS A 388 -3.94 18.02 -27.30
CA CYS A 388 -4.46 16.78 -26.71
C CYS A 388 -5.68 16.30 -27.47
N TYR A 389 -5.82 14.99 -27.67
CA TYR A 389 -7.06 14.46 -28.24
C TYR A 389 -8.19 14.54 -27.21
N VAL A 390 -8.26 13.58 -26.28
CA VAL A 390 -9.11 13.63 -25.08
C VAL A 390 -8.35 13.31 -23.78
N SER A 391 -7.02 13.23 -23.87
CA SER A 391 -6.14 12.83 -22.76
C SER A 391 -6.28 13.77 -21.56
N THR A 392 -6.13 13.25 -20.34
CA THR A 392 -6.06 14.09 -19.14
C THR A 392 -4.85 15.03 -19.18
N CYS A 393 -3.84 14.75 -20.02
CA CYS A 393 -2.64 15.56 -20.20
C CYS A 393 -2.96 17.02 -20.51
N GLY A 394 -4.08 17.28 -21.19
CA GLY A 394 -4.55 18.65 -21.43
C GLY A 394 -4.89 19.36 -20.12
N LEU A 395 -5.54 18.67 -19.19
CA LEU A 395 -5.91 19.24 -17.90
C LEU A 395 -4.70 19.39 -16.96
N GLU A 396 -3.76 18.45 -16.99
CA GLU A 396 -2.49 18.54 -16.24
C GLU A 396 -1.61 19.69 -16.77
N SER A 397 -1.55 19.90 -18.10
CA SER A 397 -0.90 21.07 -18.71
C SER A 397 -1.61 22.39 -18.38
N ALA A 398 -2.95 22.38 -18.31
CA ALA A 398 -3.74 23.53 -17.92
C ALA A 398 -3.48 23.94 -16.46
N MET A 399 -3.25 23.00 -15.54
CA MET A 399 -2.84 23.31 -14.15
C MET A 399 -1.46 24.00 -14.07
N LEU A 400 -0.60 23.82 -15.08
CA LEU A 400 0.66 24.55 -15.24
C LEU A 400 0.47 25.92 -15.90
N GLY A 401 -0.76 26.30 -16.26
CA GLY A 401 -1.11 27.51 -17.00
C GLY A 401 -0.63 27.48 -18.45
N LYS A 402 -0.28 26.32 -19.02
CA LYS A 402 0.15 26.26 -20.42
C LYS A 402 -1.06 26.44 -21.36
N PRO A 403 -0.87 27.01 -22.56
CA PRO A 403 -1.88 26.93 -23.62
C PRO A 403 -2.21 25.48 -23.93
N VAL A 404 -3.49 25.14 -23.98
CA VAL A 404 -3.97 23.78 -24.27
C VAL A 404 -5.03 23.84 -25.35
N ALA A 405 -4.84 23.00 -26.38
CA ALA A 405 -5.84 22.77 -27.41
C ALA A 405 -6.30 21.32 -27.41
N ILE A 406 -7.61 21.12 -27.58
CA ILE A 406 -8.24 19.81 -27.68
C ILE A 406 -8.71 19.51 -29.11
N ALA A 407 -8.80 18.24 -29.47
CA ALA A 407 -9.19 17.82 -30.82
C ALA A 407 -10.48 16.99 -30.88
N ALA A 408 -11.03 16.65 -29.71
CA ALA A 408 -12.34 16.04 -29.57
C ALA A 408 -12.99 16.57 -28.27
N ASN A 409 -13.92 15.80 -27.69
CA ASN A 409 -14.74 16.23 -26.56
C ASN A 409 -14.34 15.51 -25.25
N PRO A 410 -13.22 15.88 -24.58
CA PRO A 410 -12.97 15.41 -23.22
C PRO A 410 -13.97 16.01 -22.23
N PHE A 411 -14.07 15.46 -21.02
CA PHE A 411 -14.99 15.96 -19.98
C PHE A 411 -14.73 17.43 -19.58
N TYR A 412 -13.53 17.93 -19.84
CA TYR A 412 -13.11 19.30 -19.56
C TYR A 412 -13.22 20.25 -20.77
N LYS A 413 -13.94 19.86 -21.84
CA LYS A 413 -14.06 20.64 -23.09
C LYS A 413 -14.67 22.04 -22.95
N GLU A 414 -15.42 22.29 -21.87
CA GLU A 414 -16.10 23.56 -21.59
C GLU A 414 -15.27 24.51 -20.71
N LEU A 415 -13.99 24.21 -20.48
CA LEU A 415 -13.13 25.11 -19.72
C LEU A 415 -12.90 26.44 -20.45
N PRO A 416 -13.11 27.59 -19.79
CA PRO A 416 -12.69 28.88 -20.31
C PRO A 416 -11.20 28.90 -20.64
N GLY A 417 -10.83 29.46 -21.80
CA GLY A 417 -9.43 29.55 -22.25
C GLY A 417 -8.89 28.30 -22.96
N LEU A 418 -9.67 27.21 -23.05
CA LEU A 418 -9.30 26.01 -23.78
C LEU A 418 -9.58 26.17 -25.29
N ASP A 419 -8.55 25.97 -26.13
CA ASP A 419 -8.72 26.03 -27.58
C ASP A 419 -9.26 24.72 -28.16
N LYS A 420 -9.93 24.81 -29.30
CA LYS A 420 -10.50 23.67 -30.03
C LYS A 420 -9.87 23.59 -31.43
N THR A 421 -9.35 22.42 -31.78
CA THR A 421 -8.70 22.09 -33.07
C THR A 421 -9.52 21.06 -33.84
N TYR A 422 -10.84 21.21 -33.84
CA TYR A 422 -11.78 20.23 -34.42
C TYR A 422 -11.68 20.15 -35.95
N ASP A 423 -11.22 21.21 -36.61
CA ASP A 423 -11.01 21.22 -38.05
C ASP A 423 -9.69 21.91 -38.42
N ALA A 424 -9.32 21.81 -39.70
CA ALA A 424 -8.09 22.37 -40.22
C ALA A 424 -8.00 23.90 -40.05
N ALA A 425 -9.11 24.63 -40.20
CA ALA A 425 -9.12 26.09 -40.09
C ALA A 425 -9.01 26.55 -38.63
N ALA A 426 -9.64 25.82 -37.71
CA ALA A 426 -9.48 26.02 -36.26
C ALA A 426 -8.03 25.75 -35.85
N MET A 427 -7.43 24.66 -36.34
CA MET A 427 -6.02 24.35 -36.09
C MET A 427 -5.08 25.44 -36.58
N ASP A 428 -5.31 26.03 -37.76
CA ASP A 428 -4.51 27.16 -38.27
C ASP A 428 -4.56 28.37 -37.33
N ARG A 429 -5.76 28.75 -36.87
CA ARG A 429 -5.93 29.87 -35.94
C ARG A 429 -5.19 29.63 -34.62
N VAL A 430 -5.31 28.42 -34.06
CA VAL A 430 -4.65 28.04 -32.80
C VAL A 430 -3.14 28.02 -32.95
N PHE A 431 -2.61 27.43 -34.02
CA PHE A 431 -1.17 27.34 -34.24
C PHE A 431 -0.56 28.73 -34.45
N ALA A 432 -1.22 29.60 -35.23
CA ALA A 432 -0.78 30.98 -35.42
C ALA A 432 -0.77 31.76 -34.09
N ARG A 433 -1.81 31.58 -33.26
CA ARG A 433 -1.89 32.16 -31.91
C ARG A 433 -0.74 31.67 -31.03
N TYR A 434 -0.50 30.36 -30.97
CA TYR A 434 0.53 29.76 -30.13
C TYR A 434 1.95 30.16 -30.54
N ALA A 435 2.20 30.31 -31.84
CA ALA A 435 3.48 30.77 -32.36
C ALA A 435 3.76 32.25 -32.00
N ALA A 436 2.72 33.06 -31.80
CA ALA A 436 2.83 34.46 -31.42
C ALA A 436 2.94 34.69 -29.90
N LEU A 437 2.77 33.65 -29.07
CA LEU A 437 2.88 33.78 -27.62
C LEU A 437 4.33 33.99 -27.18
N ALA A 438 4.54 34.88 -26.21
CA ALA A 438 5.84 35.08 -25.61
C ALA A 438 6.33 33.78 -24.89
N PRO A 439 7.63 33.49 -24.89
CA PRO A 439 8.18 32.40 -24.10
C PRO A 439 7.76 32.51 -22.62
N GLY A 440 7.32 31.39 -22.03
CA GLY A 440 6.88 31.34 -20.64
C GLY A 440 5.47 31.89 -20.38
N TRP A 441 4.69 32.25 -21.42
CA TRP A 441 3.31 32.69 -21.26
C TRP A 441 2.46 31.71 -20.43
N ARG A 442 1.55 32.26 -19.61
CA ARG A 442 0.67 31.51 -18.71
C ARG A 442 -0.76 32.04 -18.74
N ASP A 443 -1.72 31.14 -18.92
CA ASP A 443 -3.14 31.42 -18.77
C ASP A 443 -3.58 31.18 -17.32
N GLN A 444 -3.83 32.25 -16.57
CA GLN A 444 -4.23 32.16 -15.17
C GLN A 444 -5.68 31.70 -15.00
N GLU A 445 -6.56 32.01 -15.96
CA GLU A 445 -7.96 31.62 -15.89
C GLU A 445 -8.11 30.13 -16.18
N LEU A 446 -7.50 29.66 -17.27
CA LEU A 446 -7.45 28.24 -17.60
C LEU A 446 -6.83 27.44 -16.45
N ARG A 447 -5.78 27.97 -15.81
CA ARG A 447 -5.17 27.37 -14.62
C ARG A 447 -6.14 27.27 -13.46
N ARG A 448 -6.81 28.36 -13.09
CA ARG A 448 -7.84 28.36 -12.02
C ARG A 448 -8.89 27.29 -12.30
N MET A 449 -9.42 27.30 -13.52
CA MET A 449 -10.51 26.41 -13.90
C MET A 449 -10.07 24.95 -13.97
N ALA A 450 -8.81 24.68 -14.33
CA ALA A 450 -8.22 23.35 -14.27
C ALA A 450 -8.11 22.78 -12.85
N TYR A 451 -7.80 23.61 -11.84
CA TYR A 451 -7.84 23.19 -10.44
C TYR A 451 -9.26 22.86 -9.97
N ARG A 452 -10.22 23.75 -10.26
CA ARG A 452 -11.64 23.56 -9.87
C ARG A 452 -12.25 22.30 -10.48
N ILE A 453 -12.03 22.06 -11.76
CA ILE A 453 -12.62 20.92 -12.46
C ILE A 453 -12.01 19.58 -12.00
N TRP A 454 -10.69 19.53 -11.76
CA TRP A 454 -10.04 18.35 -11.18
C TRP A 454 -10.55 18.06 -9.77
N TYR A 455 -10.66 19.10 -8.92
CA TYR A 455 -11.17 18.95 -7.57
C TYR A 455 -12.61 18.41 -7.58
N THR A 456 -13.44 18.94 -8.47
CA THR A 456 -14.82 18.50 -8.66
C THR A 456 -14.86 17.03 -9.10
N LEU A 457 -14.05 16.63 -10.09
CA LEU A 457 -14.00 15.24 -10.56
C LEU A 457 -13.61 14.26 -9.44
N LEU A 458 -12.58 14.59 -8.66
CA LEU A 458 -12.06 13.68 -7.65
C LEU A 458 -12.94 13.61 -6.40
N PHE A 459 -13.34 14.78 -5.87
CA PHE A 459 -13.94 14.89 -4.53
C PHE A 459 -15.42 15.25 -4.50
N ARG A 460 -16.04 15.52 -5.65
CA ARG A 460 -17.49 15.82 -5.76
C ARG A 460 -18.23 14.85 -6.66
N TYR A 461 -17.58 14.38 -7.72
CA TYR A 461 -18.09 13.30 -8.56
C TYR A 461 -17.76 11.92 -7.95
N GLY A 462 -16.58 11.79 -7.33
CA GLY A 462 -16.20 10.63 -6.53
C GLY A 462 -16.77 10.67 -5.12
N PHE A 463 -17.58 9.68 -4.76
CA PHE A 463 -18.06 9.50 -3.39
C PHE A 463 -17.00 8.76 -2.56
N GLU A 464 -16.56 9.33 -1.45
CA GLU A 464 -15.87 8.59 -0.39
C GLU A 464 -16.61 7.27 -0.07
N PHE A 465 -15.86 6.18 -0.16
CA PHE A 465 -16.31 4.80 -0.02
C PHE A 465 -15.19 3.96 0.64
N PRO A 466 -14.85 4.23 1.91
CA PRO A 466 -13.70 3.62 2.60
C PRO A 466 -13.95 2.17 3.05
N PHE A 467 -14.98 1.51 2.50
CA PHE A 467 -15.45 0.19 2.91
C PHE A 467 -14.77 -0.96 2.19
N VAL A 468 -14.10 -0.69 1.07
CA VAL A 468 -13.39 -1.70 0.29
C VAL A 468 -11.98 -1.22 -0.01
N HIS A 469 -11.00 -1.88 0.59
CA HIS A 469 -9.60 -1.65 0.31
C HIS A 469 -9.16 -2.44 -0.92
N SER A 470 -8.41 -1.80 -1.82
CA SER A 470 -7.90 -2.40 -3.05
C SER A 470 -6.37 -2.46 -2.99
N PRO A 471 -5.76 -3.63 -2.75
CA PRO A 471 -4.30 -3.76 -2.79
C PRO A 471 -3.76 -3.70 -4.23
N ASN A 472 -4.57 -4.05 -5.22
CA ASN A 472 -4.25 -3.98 -6.65
C ASN A 472 -5.54 -3.81 -7.47
N LEU A 473 -5.41 -3.67 -8.80
CA LEU A 473 -6.51 -3.36 -9.72
C LEU A 473 -7.67 -4.38 -9.75
N LEU A 474 -7.41 -5.61 -9.32
CA LEU A 474 -8.38 -6.71 -9.40
C LEU A 474 -8.88 -7.12 -8.02
N GLU A 475 -8.06 -6.98 -6.98
CA GLU A 475 -8.39 -7.43 -5.64
C GLU A 475 -9.07 -6.35 -4.80
N GLY A 476 -10.07 -6.77 -4.04
CA GLY A 476 -10.69 -6.01 -2.96
C GLY A 476 -10.66 -6.78 -1.64
N ARG A 477 -10.66 -6.05 -0.53
CA ARG A 477 -10.84 -6.56 0.83
C ARG A 477 -11.85 -5.67 1.54
N TYR A 478 -12.77 -6.26 2.30
CA TYR A 478 -13.66 -5.47 3.14
C TYR A 478 -12.82 -4.72 4.18
N ALA A 479 -13.16 -3.45 4.40
CA ALA A 479 -12.59 -2.61 5.45
C ALA A 479 -13.59 -2.39 6.61
N TRP A 480 -14.71 -3.12 6.57
CA TRP A 480 -15.73 -3.21 7.62
C TRP A 480 -15.92 -4.69 8.02
N PHE A 481 -16.32 -4.91 9.28
CA PHE A 481 -16.42 -6.25 9.89
C PHE A 481 -17.83 -6.64 10.30
N SER A 482 -18.69 -5.65 10.52
CA SER A 482 -20.10 -5.82 10.88
C SER A 482 -20.95 -4.92 9.98
N PRO A 483 -22.16 -5.37 9.58
CA PRO A 483 -23.15 -4.52 8.93
C PRO A 483 -23.46 -3.21 9.68
N ASP A 484 -23.19 -3.14 10.99
CA ASP A 484 -23.32 -1.91 11.79
C ASP A 484 -22.55 -0.72 11.18
N ALA A 485 -21.41 -0.98 10.53
CA ALA A 485 -20.61 0.06 9.88
C ALA A 485 -21.28 0.66 8.63
N LEU A 486 -22.34 0.02 8.12
CA LEU A 486 -23.08 0.42 6.92
C LEU A 486 -24.44 1.06 7.25
N ARG A 487 -24.81 1.14 8.53
CA ARG A 487 -26.09 1.69 8.97
C ARG A 487 -26.25 3.18 8.65
N PRO A 488 -27.51 3.67 8.59
CA PRO A 488 -27.79 5.10 8.47
C PRO A 488 -27.04 5.94 9.49
N GLY A 489 -26.47 7.07 9.05
CA GLY A 489 -25.82 8.05 9.91
C GLY A 489 -24.36 7.75 10.28
N VAL A 490 -23.81 6.60 9.86
CA VAL A 490 -22.41 6.23 10.12
C VAL A 490 -21.45 6.91 9.15
N HIS A 491 -21.84 7.05 7.88
CA HIS A 491 -20.97 7.63 6.85
C HIS A 491 -21.76 8.46 5.83
N LYS A 492 -21.53 9.78 5.87
CA LYS A 492 -22.26 10.80 5.08
C LYS A 492 -22.43 10.43 3.60
N HIS A 493 -21.36 9.99 2.93
CA HIS A 493 -21.46 9.68 1.49
C HIS A 493 -22.20 8.38 1.21
N LEU A 494 -22.17 7.41 2.13
CA LEU A 494 -22.93 6.17 1.97
C LEU A 494 -24.43 6.46 2.17
N ASP A 495 -24.76 7.33 3.12
CA ASP A 495 -26.12 7.84 3.34
C ASP A 495 -26.63 8.55 2.08
N LEU A 496 -25.88 9.51 1.54
CA LEU A 496 -26.23 10.22 0.31
C LEU A 496 -26.50 9.27 -0.87
N LEU A 497 -25.65 8.24 -1.05
CA LEU A 497 -25.83 7.24 -2.09
C LEU A 497 -27.13 6.45 -1.89
N CYS A 498 -27.36 5.93 -0.69
CA CYS A 498 -28.55 5.13 -0.40
C CYS A 498 -29.82 5.98 -0.49
N GLU A 499 -29.86 7.17 0.08
CA GLU A 499 -31.00 8.09 0.01
C GLU A 499 -31.37 8.45 -1.43
N ALA A 500 -30.37 8.70 -2.28
CA ALA A 500 -30.60 8.94 -3.70
C ALA A 500 -31.21 7.71 -4.38
N MET A 501 -30.73 6.51 -4.05
CA MET A 501 -31.27 5.25 -4.57
C MET A 501 -32.71 5.01 -4.12
N PHE A 502 -33.03 5.17 -2.82
CA PHE A 502 -34.40 5.07 -2.32
C PHE A 502 -35.32 6.08 -3.01
N ALA A 503 -34.88 7.32 -3.18
CA ALA A 503 -35.66 8.36 -3.84
C ALA A 503 -35.72 8.23 -5.37
N GLY A 504 -34.96 7.31 -6.00
CA GLY A 504 -34.90 7.20 -7.47
C GLY A 504 -34.24 8.41 -8.14
N ARG A 505 -33.36 9.10 -7.41
CA ARG A 505 -32.67 10.32 -7.86
C ARG A 505 -31.20 10.06 -8.17
N ARG A 506 -30.60 10.99 -8.92
CA ARG A 506 -29.16 10.99 -9.19
C ARG A 506 -28.39 11.29 -7.89
N PRO A 507 -27.42 10.48 -7.47
CA PRO A 507 -26.57 10.81 -6.34
C PRO A 507 -25.61 11.95 -6.74
N GLN A 508 -25.55 13.01 -5.95
CA GLN A 508 -24.68 14.18 -6.21
C GLN A 508 -24.18 14.79 -4.90
N ILE A 509 -22.94 15.28 -4.90
CA ILE A 509 -22.38 16.10 -3.82
C ILE A 509 -22.46 17.56 -4.29
N LEU A 510 -23.54 18.27 -3.92
CA LEU A 510 -23.76 19.67 -4.29
C LEU A 510 -23.02 20.62 -3.34
N PRO A 511 -22.70 21.87 -3.76
CA PRO A 511 -22.10 22.86 -2.86
C PRO A 511 -23.01 23.17 -1.67
N GLU A 512 -22.42 23.29 -0.48
CA GLU A 512 -23.13 23.70 0.73
C GLU A 512 -23.07 25.24 0.89
N SER A 513 -23.82 25.79 1.85
CA SER A 513 -23.88 27.25 2.09
C SER A 513 -22.48 27.87 2.30
N ASP A 514 -21.59 27.18 2.99
CA ASP A 514 -20.22 27.63 3.24
C ASP A 514 -19.34 27.60 1.99
N ASP A 515 -19.60 26.68 1.05
CA ASP A 515 -18.94 26.67 -0.25
C ASP A 515 -19.39 27.87 -1.10
N LEU A 516 -20.70 28.12 -1.13
CA LEU A 516 -21.30 29.22 -1.90
C LEU A 516 -20.93 30.61 -1.35
N ALA A 517 -20.68 30.72 -0.05
CA ALA A 517 -20.26 31.97 0.59
C ALA A 517 -18.77 32.30 0.40
N ARG A 518 -17.97 31.37 -0.14
CA ARG A 518 -16.50 31.53 -0.23
C ARG A 518 -16.10 32.49 -1.35
N GLY A 519 -15.20 33.43 -1.02
CA GLY A 519 -14.60 34.36 -2.00
C GLY A 519 -13.39 33.77 -2.74
N ALA A 520 -12.99 34.38 -3.86
CA ALA A 520 -11.88 33.93 -4.70
C ALA A 520 -10.47 34.35 -4.24
N ALA A 521 -10.36 35.06 -3.11
CA ALA A 521 -9.10 35.64 -2.65
C ALA A 521 -7.99 34.59 -2.42
N ASP A 522 -8.34 33.43 -1.85
CA ASP A 522 -7.40 32.32 -1.62
C ASP A 522 -6.87 31.74 -2.93
N GLU A 523 -7.73 31.56 -3.93
CA GLU A 523 -7.33 31.10 -5.27
C GLU A 523 -6.44 32.13 -5.96
N GLU A 524 -6.82 33.40 -5.93
CA GLU A 524 -6.03 34.47 -6.54
C GLU A 524 -4.64 34.55 -5.92
N ARG A 525 -4.53 34.46 -4.60
CA ARG A 525 -3.25 34.43 -3.90
C ARG A 525 -2.44 33.19 -4.30
N PHE A 526 -3.05 32.01 -4.28
CA PHE A 526 -2.39 30.76 -4.62
C PHE A 526 -1.86 30.74 -6.07
N LEU A 527 -2.64 31.26 -7.02
CA LEU A 527 -2.28 31.26 -8.44
C LEU A 527 -1.20 32.30 -8.81
N ARG A 528 -1.11 33.41 -8.04
CA ARG A 528 -0.06 34.44 -8.20
C ARG A 528 1.29 34.00 -7.66
N CYS A 529 1.31 33.16 -6.63
CA CYS A 529 2.52 32.58 -6.09
C CYS A 529 2.96 31.36 -6.92
N ASP A 530 4.27 31.09 -6.96
CA ASP A 530 4.73 29.77 -7.38
C ASP A 530 4.12 28.72 -6.42
N ALA A 531 3.69 27.57 -6.92
CA ALA A 531 2.93 26.60 -6.10
C ALA A 531 3.72 26.20 -4.83
N ALA A 532 5.05 26.15 -4.93
CA ALA A 532 5.96 25.94 -3.81
C ALA A 532 5.96 27.11 -2.79
N ALA A 533 5.91 28.36 -3.27
CA ALA A 533 5.82 29.56 -2.44
C ALA A 533 4.44 29.70 -1.76
N ALA A 534 3.36 29.36 -2.46
CA ALA A 534 2.00 29.33 -1.92
C ALA A 534 1.85 28.29 -0.81
N CYS A 535 2.42 27.09 -1.00
CA CYS A 535 2.51 26.07 0.05
C CYS A 535 3.28 26.62 1.26
N LYS A 536 4.46 27.22 1.04
CA LYS A 536 5.31 27.78 2.10
C LYS A 536 4.63 28.91 2.89
N GLU A 537 3.95 29.83 2.21
CA GLU A 537 3.18 30.93 2.84
C GLU A 537 1.92 30.45 3.57
N ALA A 538 1.28 29.38 3.09
CA ALA A 538 0.15 28.73 3.78
C ALA A 538 0.59 27.92 5.02
N GLY A 539 1.85 28.05 5.45
CA GLY A 539 2.43 27.27 6.55
C GLY A 539 2.73 25.82 6.19
N VAL A 540 2.56 25.41 4.93
CA VAL A 540 2.92 24.09 4.39
C VAL A 540 4.36 24.17 3.89
N VAL A 541 5.31 24.12 4.82
CA VAL A 541 6.76 24.10 4.55
C VAL A 541 7.09 23.04 3.49
N THR A 542 7.62 23.47 2.34
CA THR A 542 8.32 22.63 1.35
C THR A 542 9.75 22.36 1.83
N GLN A 543 9.87 21.68 2.95
CA GLN A 543 10.91 20.67 3.11
C GLN A 543 10.20 19.34 2.91
N GLU A 544 10.93 18.26 2.64
CA GLU A 544 10.38 16.90 2.62
C GLU A 544 9.54 16.67 3.89
N ALA A 545 8.24 16.95 3.80
CA ALA A 545 7.33 17.00 4.92
C ALA A 545 6.34 15.85 4.72
N PRO A 546 6.21 14.99 5.73
CA PRO A 546 5.52 13.72 5.60
C PRO A 546 4.01 13.93 5.49
N GLY A 547 3.42 13.43 4.40
CA GLY A 547 1.99 13.16 4.28
C GLY A 547 1.03 14.36 4.44
N PRO A 548 -0.29 14.11 4.33
CA PRO A 548 -1.30 15.14 4.54
C PRO A 548 -1.23 15.68 5.99
N ARG A 549 -1.30 17.01 6.17
CA ARG A 549 -1.54 17.58 7.50
C ARG A 549 -2.98 17.31 7.88
N TYR A 550 -3.16 16.32 8.74
CA TYR A 550 -4.41 16.02 9.41
C TYR A 550 -4.45 16.78 10.74
N LEU A 551 -5.65 17.04 11.27
CA LEU A 551 -5.78 17.56 12.63
C LEU A 551 -5.05 16.61 13.61
N PRO A 552 -4.21 17.14 14.52
CA PRO A 552 -3.58 16.31 15.53
C PRO A 552 -4.63 15.64 16.40
N VAL A 553 -4.42 14.36 16.69
CA VAL A 553 -5.25 13.60 17.64
C VAL A 553 -4.93 14.06 19.07
N PRO A 554 -5.88 13.96 20.01
CA PRO A 554 -5.64 14.32 21.40
C PRO A 554 -4.51 13.48 22.01
N LEU A 555 -3.67 14.14 22.80
CA LEU A 555 -2.57 13.55 23.56
C LEU A 555 -2.98 13.39 25.02
N ILE A 556 -2.87 12.18 25.53
CA ILE A 556 -3.02 11.84 26.93
C ILE A 556 -1.63 11.68 27.54
N PHE A 557 -1.32 12.48 28.54
CA PHE A 557 -0.09 12.41 29.29
C PHE A 557 -0.37 11.88 30.69
N VAL A 558 0.21 10.73 31.02
CA VAL A 558 -0.03 10.06 32.31
C VAL A 558 1.15 10.29 33.24
N ALA A 559 0.95 11.12 34.27
CA ALA A 559 1.95 11.48 35.25
C ALA A 559 1.87 10.57 36.48
N SER A 560 2.83 9.66 36.60
CA SER A 560 2.92 8.65 37.68
C SER A 560 4.23 8.69 38.47
N GLY A 561 5.24 9.38 37.95
CA GLY A 561 6.56 9.56 38.54
C GLY A 561 6.66 10.80 39.43
N THR A 562 7.90 11.23 39.67
CA THR A 562 8.18 12.44 40.47
C THR A 562 7.87 13.70 39.65
N ALA A 563 7.43 14.79 40.29
CA ALA A 563 7.11 16.06 39.62
C ALA A 563 8.20 16.54 38.64
N ARG A 564 9.49 16.45 39.03
CA ARG A 564 10.64 16.78 38.17
C ARG A 564 10.73 15.92 36.89
N GLN A 565 10.36 14.64 36.98
CA GLN A 565 10.39 13.72 35.84
C GLN A 565 9.24 14.03 34.86
N SER A 566 8.03 14.23 35.39
CA SER A 566 6.87 14.62 34.59
C SER A 566 7.08 15.99 33.92
N ALA A 567 7.76 16.92 34.61
CA ALA A 567 8.13 18.22 34.06
C ALA A 567 9.03 18.09 32.81
N TRP A 568 10.09 17.27 32.87
CA TRP A 568 10.99 17.06 31.74
C TRP A 568 10.32 16.39 30.54
N ALA A 569 9.48 15.39 30.77
CA ALA A 569 8.75 14.72 29.70
C ALA A 569 7.77 15.69 29.00
N LEU A 570 7.07 16.53 29.78
CA LEU A 570 6.19 17.57 29.25
C LEU A 570 6.95 18.67 28.51
N GLU A 571 8.13 19.06 28.98
CA GLU A 571 8.99 20.02 28.30
C GLU A 571 9.45 19.49 26.92
N ALA A 572 9.90 18.24 26.84
CA ALA A 572 10.25 17.61 25.56
C ALA A 572 9.05 17.50 24.59
N LEU A 573 7.87 17.19 25.13
CA LEU A 573 6.62 17.16 24.35
C LEU A 573 6.19 18.56 23.90
N SER A 574 6.42 19.60 24.70
CA SER A 574 6.10 20.98 24.32
C SER A 574 6.90 21.48 23.11
N GLN A 575 8.07 20.86 22.86
CA GLN A 575 8.96 21.17 21.74
C GLN A 575 8.70 20.28 20.50
N ASN A 576 7.72 19.37 20.55
CA ASN A 576 7.40 18.50 19.43
C ASN A 576 6.72 19.25 18.28
N VAL A 577 7.02 18.82 17.05
CA VAL A 577 6.24 19.20 15.86
C VAL A 577 4.79 18.76 16.07
N MET A 578 3.85 19.70 15.88
CA MET A 578 2.40 19.60 16.15
C MET A 578 1.96 19.83 17.61
N ALA A 579 2.85 20.16 18.56
CA ALA A 579 2.45 20.45 19.95
C ALA A 579 1.41 21.57 20.04
N ALA A 580 1.66 22.71 19.40
CA ALA A 580 0.77 23.89 19.42
C ALA A 580 -0.64 23.65 18.83
N GLU A 581 -0.81 22.57 18.07
CA GLU A 581 -2.08 22.19 17.45
C GLU A 581 -2.76 21.01 18.20
N THR A 582 -2.08 20.42 19.19
CA THR A 582 -2.53 19.22 19.92
C THR A 582 -3.26 19.60 21.21
N ASP A 583 -4.40 18.97 21.45
CA ASP A 583 -5.12 19.04 22.72
C ASP A 583 -4.50 18.05 23.73
N LEU A 584 -4.02 18.55 24.87
CA LEU A 584 -3.31 17.79 25.90
C LEU A 584 -4.24 17.48 27.09
N HIS A 585 -4.34 16.21 27.45
CA HIS A 585 -5.06 15.70 28.62
C HIS A 585 -4.07 15.09 29.62
N VAL A 586 -3.85 15.76 30.75
CA VAL A 586 -2.91 15.32 31.77
C VAL A 586 -3.65 14.57 32.88
N VAL A 587 -3.24 13.33 33.16
CA VAL A 587 -3.82 12.51 34.23
C VAL A 587 -2.76 12.22 35.28
N CYS A 588 -2.99 12.68 36.51
CA CYS A 588 -2.01 12.60 37.61
C CYS A 588 -2.44 11.62 38.70
N ALA A 589 -1.50 10.83 39.23
CA ALA A 589 -1.74 10.03 40.43
C ALA A 589 -1.89 10.95 41.67
N ASN A 590 -2.77 10.58 42.60
CA ASN A 590 -3.07 11.40 43.76
C ASN A 590 -1.85 11.59 44.69
N GLY A 591 -1.47 12.86 44.91
CA GLY A 591 -0.63 13.30 46.01
C GLY A 591 0.87 13.39 45.75
N HIS A 592 1.34 14.31 44.89
CA HIS A 592 2.52 15.19 45.15
C HIS A 592 2.95 16.04 43.92
N ALA A 593 2.43 15.82 42.71
CA ALA A 593 2.86 16.56 41.51
C ALA A 593 1.88 17.64 40.97
N TRP A 594 0.82 17.97 41.72
CA TRP A 594 -0.28 18.80 41.20
C TRP A 594 0.07 20.29 41.01
N ARG A 595 0.79 20.91 41.95
CA ARG A 595 1.15 22.34 41.92
C ARG A 595 2.32 22.60 40.99
N GLU A 596 3.36 21.77 41.08
CA GLU A 596 4.58 21.96 40.31
C GLU A 596 4.39 21.74 38.81
N ILE A 597 3.51 20.84 38.37
CA ILE A 597 3.20 20.65 36.93
C ILE A 597 2.29 21.77 36.41
N ALA A 598 1.32 22.21 37.21
CA ALA A 598 0.38 23.28 36.84
C ALA A 598 1.06 24.66 36.76
N ASP A 599 2.13 24.89 37.54
CA ASP A 599 2.91 26.13 37.57
C ASP A 599 4.06 26.18 36.54
N LEU A 600 4.28 25.12 35.73
CA LEU A 600 5.26 25.15 34.65
C LEU A 600 4.77 26.09 33.51
N PRO A 601 5.50 27.17 33.19
CA PRO A 601 5.06 28.13 32.18
C PRO A 601 5.03 27.56 30.75
N GLY A 602 5.80 26.50 30.48
CA GLY A 602 6.06 25.96 29.14
C GLY A 602 4.93 25.13 28.52
N PRO A 603 4.34 24.13 29.20
CA PRO A 603 3.37 23.23 28.59
C PRO A 603 2.02 23.90 28.29
N ALA A 604 1.48 24.71 29.20
CA ALA A 604 0.15 25.32 29.02
C ALA A 604 0.08 26.31 27.84
N ALA A 605 1.20 26.91 27.44
CA ALA A 605 1.28 27.83 26.30
C ALA A 605 1.69 27.13 24.98
N ALA A 606 2.27 25.93 25.06
CA ALA A 606 2.81 25.20 23.91
C ALA A 606 1.82 24.21 23.27
N PHE A 607 0.69 23.92 23.93
CA PHE A 607 -0.39 23.08 23.41
C PHE A 607 -1.63 23.90 23.09
N ARG A 608 -2.48 23.38 22.20
CA ARG A 608 -3.72 24.06 21.79
C ARG A 608 -4.68 24.25 22.97
N SER A 609 -4.80 23.21 23.79
CA SER A 609 -5.52 23.24 25.06
C SER A 609 -4.87 22.25 26.03
N VAL A 610 -5.04 22.52 27.33
CA VAL A 610 -4.59 21.61 28.39
C VAL A 610 -5.74 21.37 29.35
N SER A 611 -6.04 20.10 29.60
CA SER A 611 -6.98 19.68 30.65
C SER A 611 -6.25 18.80 31.66
N LEU A 612 -6.63 18.91 32.92
CA LEU A 612 -6.01 18.16 34.02
C LEU A 612 -7.06 17.34 34.76
N GLU A 613 -6.74 16.07 35.04
CA GLU A 613 -7.58 15.14 35.80
C GLU A 613 -6.74 14.47 36.91
N THR A 614 -7.24 14.48 38.14
CA THR A 614 -6.67 13.70 39.23
C THR A 614 -7.28 12.30 39.27
N ALA A 615 -6.43 11.28 39.19
CA ALA A 615 -6.85 9.89 39.33
C ALA A 615 -7.12 9.54 40.80
N PRO A 616 -8.14 8.71 41.10
CA PRO A 616 -8.37 8.15 42.42
C PRO A 616 -7.09 7.57 43.07
N ALA A 617 -6.99 7.69 44.40
CA ALA A 617 -5.84 7.19 45.14
C ALA A 617 -5.71 5.66 44.99
N GLY A 618 -4.47 5.18 44.81
CA GLY A 618 -4.16 3.75 44.68
C GLY A 618 -4.27 3.17 43.27
N LEU A 619 -4.66 3.96 42.25
CA LEU A 619 -4.65 3.48 40.86
C LEU A 619 -3.22 3.40 40.31
N GLY A 620 -2.88 2.24 39.73
CA GLY A 620 -1.64 2.06 38.97
C GLY A 620 -1.69 2.70 37.58
N LEU A 621 -0.51 2.93 36.99
CA LEU A 621 -0.32 3.57 35.67
C LEU A 621 -1.23 2.99 34.58
N CYS A 622 -1.33 1.66 34.48
CA CYS A 622 -2.17 1.00 33.47
C CYS A 622 -3.65 1.38 33.59
N ALA A 623 -4.19 1.38 34.82
CA ALA A 623 -5.59 1.69 35.06
C ALA A 623 -5.88 3.18 34.78
N MET A 624 -4.93 4.08 35.08
CA MET A 624 -5.02 5.49 34.71
C MET A 624 -5.06 5.68 33.20
N THR A 625 -4.15 5.03 32.46
CA THR A 625 -4.10 5.09 30.98
C THR A 625 -5.38 4.55 30.35
N VAL A 626 -5.89 3.41 30.82
CA VAL A 626 -7.12 2.79 30.30
C VAL A 626 -8.33 3.69 30.53
N ARG A 627 -8.46 4.27 31.72
CA ARG A 627 -9.54 5.21 32.05
C ARG A 627 -9.48 6.45 31.16
N ALA A 628 -8.29 7.04 31.04
CA ALA A 628 -8.08 8.25 30.25
C ALA A 628 -8.39 8.02 28.76
N LEU A 629 -7.85 6.94 28.17
CA LEU A 629 -8.14 6.56 26.79
C LEU A 629 -9.63 6.30 26.58
N SER A 630 -10.27 5.58 27.49
CA SER A 630 -11.71 5.29 27.40
C SER A 630 -12.57 6.54 27.49
N SER A 631 -12.14 7.56 28.23
CA SER A 631 -12.81 8.86 28.31
C SER A 631 -12.63 9.67 27.02
N VAL A 632 -11.39 9.87 26.59
CA VAL A 632 -11.07 10.69 25.40
C VAL A 632 -11.65 10.06 24.11
N LEU A 633 -11.60 8.74 23.98
CA LEU A 633 -12.11 8.03 22.80
C LEU A 633 -13.65 7.95 22.75
N GLN A 634 -14.38 8.42 23.75
CA GLN A 634 -15.83 8.62 23.60
C GLN A 634 -16.14 9.74 22.60
N THR A 635 -15.30 10.77 22.59
CA THR A 635 -15.51 12.00 21.79
C THR A 635 -14.54 12.12 20.62
N HIS A 636 -13.45 11.33 20.60
CA HIS A 636 -12.43 11.38 19.56
C HIS A 636 -12.27 10.03 18.84
N GLU A 637 -11.93 10.05 17.55
CA GLU A 637 -11.78 8.83 16.74
C GLU A 637 -10.49 8.05 17.01
N SER A 638 -9.48 8.73 17.55
CA SER A 638 -8.18 8.18 17.91
C SER A 638 -7.54 9.06 18.98
N ALA A 639 -6.59 8.47 19.71
CA ALA A 639 -5.86 9.16 20.76
C ALA A 639 -4.43 8.61 20.86
N ILE A 640 -3.53 9.44 21.37
CA ILE A 640 -2.17 9.05 21.76
C ILE A 640 -2.11 9.06 23.28
N ALA A 641 -1.53 8.04 23.90
CA ALA A 641 -1.24 8.00 25.32
C ALA A 641 0.25 7.75 25.55
N LEU A 642 0.89 8.67 26.29
CA LEU A 642 2.31 8.61 26.69
C LEU A 642 2.42 8.75 28.21
N ASP A 643 3.38 8.04 28.81
CA ASP A 643 3.70 8.16 30.22
C ASP A 643 4.88 9.12 30.47
N ASP A 644 5.09 9.49 31.72
CA ASP A 644 6.18 10.35 32.16
C ASP A 644 7.54 9.65 32.31
N ALA A 645 7.65 8.36 31.94
CA ALA A 645 8.93 7.68 31.79
C ALA A 645 9.56 7.92 30.41
N LEU A 646 8.83 8.51 29.47
CA LEU A 646 9.31 8.83 28.13
C LEU A 646 9.87 10.25 27.98
N TYR A 647 11.04 10.33 27.38
CA TYR A 647 11.59 11.56 26.82
C TYR A 647 11.47 11.51 25.30
N CYS A 648 10.62 12.36 24.71
CA CYS A 648 10.24 12.28 23.31
C CYS A 648 11.20 13.03 22.38
N ALA A 649 11.48 12.45 21.21
CA ALA A 649 12.16 13.13 20.11
C ALA A 649 11.27 14.27 19.55
N PRO A 650 11.83 15.27 18.84
CA PRO A 650 11.06 16.41 18.33
C PRO A 650 9.94 16.06 17.34
N HIS A 651 9.90 14.84 16.80
CA HIS A 651 8.94 14.42 15.77
C HIS A 651 8.01 13.29 16.21
N THR A 652 7.96 12.98 17.51
CA THR A 652 7.14 11.90 18.06
C THR A 652 5.66 12.10 17.76
N LEU A 653 5.11 13.27 18.06
CA LEU A 653 3.70 13.57 17.78
C LEU A 653 3.38 13.50 16.28
N ALA A 654 4.29 14.00 15.43
CA ALA A 654 4.14 13.92 13.99
C ALA A 654 4.11 12.47 13.49
N PHE A 655 4.99 11.61 14.02
CA PHE A 655 4.99 10.19 13.67
C PHE A 655 3.67 9.50 14.05
N TYR A 656 3.22 9.67 15.30
CA TYR A 656 1.98 9.04 15.76
C TYR A 656 0.78 9.52 14.95
N ASN A 657 0.66 10.82 14.70
CA ASN A 657 -0.41 11.37 13.87
C ASN A 657 -0.35 10.78 12.46
N ASN A 658 0.81 10.83 11.80
CA ASN A 658 0.96 10.28 10.45
C ASN A 658 0.61 8.79 10.39
N ALA A 659 1.02 8.00 11.38
CA ALA A 659 0.71 6.58 11.45
C ALA A 659 -0.79 6.33 11.74
N LEU A 660 -1.39 7.04 12.70
CA LEU A 660 -2.81 6.91 13.03
C LEU A 660 -3.70 7.29 11.84
N HIS A 661 -3.30 8.28 11.05
CA HIS A 661 -4.02 8.66 9.84
C HIS A 661 -3.77 7.68 8.69
N ARG A 662 -2.50 7.37 8.39
CA ARG A 662 -2.11 6.47 7.29
C ARG A 662 -2.70 5.07 7.45
N TYR A 663 -2.76 4.57 8.69
CA TYR A 663 -3.18 3.20 8.99
C TYR A 663 -4.62 3.11 9.53
N ARG A 664 -5.39 4.21 9.56
CA ARG A 664 -6.78 4.24 10.04
C ARG A 664 -7.67 3.13 9.46
N TYR A 665 -7.51 2.88 8.17
CA TYR A 665 -8.30 1.91 7.40
C TYR A 665 -7.57 0.57 7.18
N ARG A 666 -6.34 0.42 7.70
CA ARG A 666 -5.55 -0.80 7.63
C ARG A 666 -5.78 -1.61 8.91
N ARG A 667 -6.84 -2.42 8.93
CA ARG A 667 -7.25 -3.18 10.13
C ARG A 667 -6.24 -4.21 10.63
N ILE A 668 -5.37 -4.71 9.76
CA ILE A 668 -4.23 -5.53 10.19
C ILE A 668 -3.30 -4.76 11.12
N VAL A 669 -3.35 -3.42 11.15
CA VAL A 669 -2.64 -2.65 12.17
C VAL A 669 -3.52 -2.59 13.41
N GLY A 670 -3.03 -3.02 14.58
CA GLY A 670 -3.77 -2.93 15.83
C GLY A 670 -3.57 -1.59 16.52
N CYS A 671 -2.32 -1.13 16.57
CA CYS A 671 -1.91 0.08 17.27
C CYS A 671 -0.66 0.72 16.62
N VAL A 672 -0.34 1.92 17.09
CA VAL A 672 0.92 2.62 16.83
C VAL A 672 1.70 2.67 18.15
N SER A 673 3.02 2.47 18.11
CA SER A 673 3.87 2.46 19.30
C SER A 673 5.11 3.33 19.15
N ALA A 674 5.70 3.70 20.28
CA ALA A 674 6.84 4.61 20.37
C ALA A 674 8.14 4.02 19.78
N GLY A 675 8.20 2.70 19.62
CA GLY A 675 9.36 1.98 19.06
C GLY A 675 9.17 0.46 19.09
N PRO A 676 9.94 -0.31 18.32
CA PRO A 676 10.00 -1.77 18.44
C PRO A 676 10.54 -2.20 19.81
N SER A 677 10.06 -3.32 20.35
CA SER A 677 10.54 -3.89 21.60
C SER A 677 11.71 -4.86 21.39
N GLY A 678 12.73 -4.80 22.24
CA GLY A 678 13.77 -5.83 22.33
C GLY A 678 14.80 -5.83 21.19
N PRO A 679 15.50 -6.95 20.93
CA PRO A 679 16.60 -7.05 19.94
C PRO A 679 16.21 -6.70 18.51
N VAL A 680 14.90 -6.80 18.21
CA VAL A 680 14.28 -6.43 16.93
C VAL A 680 14.53 -4.95 16.60
N ALA A 681 14.62 -4.07 17.60
CA ALA A 681 14.95 -2.64 17.40
C ALA A 681 16.36 -2.43 16.82
N ALA A 682 17.34 -3.22 17.25
CA ALA A 682 18.73 -3.09 16.83
C ALA A 682 18.98 -3.68 15.43
N ALA A 683 18.23 -4.72 15.03
CA ALA A 683 18.33 -5.30 13.69
C ALA A 683 17.60 -4.45 12.63
N LEU A 684 16.49 -3.81 13.01
CA LEU A 684 15.66 -3.02 12.09
C LEU A 684 16.23 -1.63 11.82
N SER A 685 17.06 -1.08 12.71
CA SER A 685 17.72 0.22 12.52
C SER A 685 18.72 0.26 11.35
N GLN A 686 19.12 -0.90 10.82
CA GLN A 686 20.04 -1.03 9.68
C GLN A 686 19.35 -1.25 8.32
N GLN A 687 18.01 -1.27 8.27
CA GLN A 687 17.23 -1.49 7.05
C GLN A 687 16.73 -0.16 6.45
N PRO A 688 16.56 -0.03 5.12
CA PRO A 688 16.02 1.18 4.46
C PRO A 688 14.52 1.44 4.78
N GLY A 689 14.12 2.69 5.02
CA GLY A 689 12.74 3.16 5.33
C GLY A 689 12.53 3.64 6.79
N ASP A 690 11.40 4.29 7.13
CA ASP A 690 11.23 5.02 8.42
C ASP A 690 10.45 4.27 9.52
N ALA A 691 9.65 3.26 9.16
CA ALA A 691 8.77 2.54 10.10
C ALA A 691 8.79 1.03 9.86
N VAL A 692 8.32 0.26 10.85
CA VAL A 692 8.25 -1.21 10.83
C VAL A 692 6.89 -1.71 11.28
N PHE A 693 6.45 -2.82 10.69
CA PHE A 693 5.35 -3.61 11.22
C PHE A 693 5.92 -4.69 12.13
N ALA A 694 5.49 -4.70 13.39
CA ALA A 694 5.95 -5.68 14.37
C ALA A 694 4.74 -6.45 14.93
N PRO A 695 4.85 -7.76 15.14
CA PRO A 695 3.78 -8.55 15.77
C PRO A 695 3.62 -8.24 17.27
N ARG A 696 4.48 -7.39 17.84
CA ARG A 696 4.40 -6.89 19.21
C ARG A 696 4.82 -5.43 19.25
N ALA A 697 4.15 -4.64 20.09
CA ALA A 697 4.56 -3.26 20.35
C ALA A 697 5.31 -3.09 21.67
N ASN A 698 6.02 -1.98 21.79
CA ASN A 698 6.59 -1.55 23.06
C ASN A 698 5.54 -0.81 23.89
N ALA A 699 5.54 -1.07 25.20
CA ALA A 699 4.55 -0.56 26.15
C ALA A 699 4.80 0.87 26.63
N LEU A 700 5.74 1.58 26.03
CA LEU A 700 6.13 2.90 26.51
C LEU A 700 5.27 4.03 25.91
N GLY A 701 4.53 3.78 24.82
CA GLY A 701 3.58 4.73 24.25
C GLY A 701 2.62 4.06 23.27
N LEU A 702 1.36 4.51 23.27
CA LEU A 702 0.26 3.88 22.54
C LEU A 702 -0.53 4.90 21.73
N GLY A 703 -0.64 4.68 20.43
CA GLY A 703 -1.62 5.31 19.56
C GLY A 703 -2.67 4.28 19.18
N VAL A 704 -3.94 4.60 19.38
CA VAL A 704 -5.05 3.69 19.09
C VAL A 704 -6.27 4.43 18.56
N TRP A 705 -7.12 3.69 17.84
CA TRP A 705 -8.39 4.18 17.30
C TRP A 705 -9.54 3.71 18.17
N ARG A 706 -10.61 4.51 18.25
CA ARG A 706 -11.81 4.25 19.05
C ARG A 706 -12.41 2.88 18.79
N ASP A 707 -12.50 2.48 17.53
CA ASP A 707 -13.07 1.19 17.13
C ASP A 707 -12.22 0.00 17.56
N ARG A 708 -10.89 0.12 17.47
CA ARG A 708 -9.95 -0.90 17.97
C ARG A 708 -9.99 -0.95 19.49
N TRP A 709 -10.01 0.21 20.15
CA TRP A 709 -10.13 0.31 21.61
C TRP A 709 -11.43 -0.28 22.15
N ALA A 710 -12.56 -0.04 21.49
CA ALA A 710 -13.87 -0.53 21.92
C ALA A 710 -13.98 -2.07 21.92
N ALA A 711 -13.29 -2.74 21.00
CA ALA A 711 -13.21 -4.21 20.98
C ALA A 711 -12.43 -4.77 22.18
N LEU A 712 -11.49 -3.99 22.74
CA LEU A 712 -10.52 -4.45 23.74
C LEU A 712 -10.90 -4.05 25.17
N ALA A 713 -11.47 -2.86 25.32
CA ALA A 713 -11.73 -2.24 26.62
C ALA A 713 -12.50 -3.15 27.60
N PRO A 714 -13.51 -3.96 27.18
CA PRO A 714 -14.23 -4.85 28.09
C PRO A 714 -13.34 -5.96 28.70
N ALA A 715 -12.49 -6.61 27.89
CA ALA A 715 -11.59 -7.67 28.35
C ALA A 715 -10.52 -7.11 29.31
N VAL A 716 -9.98 -5.94 28.98
CA VAL A 716 -9.00 -5.22 29.80
C VAL A 716 -9.58 -4.79 31.13
N LEU A 717 -10.79 -4.22 31.14
CA LEU A 717 -11.46 -3.79 32.36
C LEU A 717 -11.84 -4.98 33.25
N ALA A 718 -12.16 -6.13 32.66
CA ALA A 718 -12.42 -7.37 33.40
C ALA A 718 -11.18 -7.92 34.11
N GLU A 719 -10.01 -7.89 33.46
CA GLU A 719 -8.74 -8.27 34.10
C GLU A 719 -8.32 -7.28 35.20
N LEU A 720 -8.52 -5.97 34.98
CA LEU A 720 -8.20 -4.94 35.97
C LEU A 720 -9.16 -4.95 37.17
N GLY A 721 -10.39 -5.46 37.01
CA GLY A 721 -11.37 -5.64 38.08
C GLY A 721 -11.12 -6.86 38.98
N GLY A 722 -10.23 -7.76 38.57
CA GLY A 722 -9.90 -9.01 39.26
C GLY A 722 -8.64 -8.94 40.11
N GLY A 723 -8.67 -8.24 41.24
CA GLY A 723 -7.73 -8.45 42.33
C GLY A 723 -6.60 -7.41 42.47
N ASP A 724 -6.61 -6.79 43.65
CA ASP A 724 -5.57 -5.98 44.25
C ASP A 724 -4.30 -6.83 44.47
N ASN A 725 -3.34 -6.77 43.53
CA ASN A 725 -2.00 -7.32 43.71
C ASN A 725 -0.95 -6.31 43.23
N GLY A 726 -0.70 -5.32 44.08
CA GLY A 726 0.62 -4.89 44.61
C GLY A 726 1.93 -4.92 43.79
N ASP A 727 1.99 -5.23 42.50
CA ASP A 727 3.25 -5.19 41.72
C ASP A 727 3.24 -4.06 40.68
N ALA A 728 3.65 -2.88 41.14
CA ALA A 728 3.73 -1.63 40.38
C ALA A 728 4.87 -1.57 39.34
N ARG A 729 5.15 -2.65 38.59
CA ARG A 729 6.36 -2.73 37.72
C ARG A 729 6.13 -3.04 36.25
N ARG A 730 5.39 -2.21 35.51
CA ARG A 730 5.35 -2.19 34.02
C ARG A 730 4.68 -3.36 33.23
N PRO A 731 4.19 -4.52 33.75
CA PRO A 731 3.69 -5.58 32.88
C PRO A 731 2.29 -5.31 32.30
N GLY A 732 1.51 -4.37 32.85
CA GLY A 732 0.11 -4.16 32.50
C GLY A 732 -0.11 -3.66 31.06
N LEU A 733 0.53 -2.54 30.68
CA LEU A 733 0.39 -1.96 29.34
C LEU A 733 1.05 -2.82 28.25
N GLN A 734 2.07 -3.59 28.61
CA GLN A 734 2.73 -4.52 27.69
C GLN A 734 1.89 -5.76 27.42
N ARG A 735 1.23 -6.32 28.45
CA ARG A 735 0.24 -7.39 28.27
C ARG A 735 -0.98 -6.91 27.49
N LEU A 736 -1.43 -5.68 27.75
CA LEU A 736 -2.52 -5.02 27.02
C LEU A 736 -2.25 -4.92 25.51
N ILE A 737 -1.04 -4.47 25.15
CA ILE A 737 -0.56 -4.36 23.77
C ILE A 737 -0.28 -5.73 23.14
N ALA A 738 0.18 -6.70 23.93
CA ALA A 738 0.38 -8.06 23.46
C ALA A 738 -0.96 -8.78 23.17
N ALA A 739 -1.98 -8.60 24.01
CA ALA A 739 -3.34 -9.09 23.79
C ALA A 739 -3.93 -8.49 22.49
N LEU A 740 -3.75 -7.18 22.30
CA LEU A 740 -4.03 -6.41 21.08
C LEU A 740 -3.49 -7.06 19.79
N CYS A 741 -2.32 -7.68 19.85
CA CYS A 741 -1.65 -8.29 18.70
C CYS A 741 -1.87 -9.82 18.60
N ALA A 742 -2.17 -10.49 19.71
CA ALA A 742 -2.23 -11.95 19.82
C ALA A 742 -3.59 -12.56 19.44
N GLU A 743 -4.72 -11.95 19.80
CA GLU A 743 -6.04 -12.49 19.47
C GLU A 743 -6.45 -12.26 18.00
N GLU A 744 -5.93 -11.22 17.35
CA GLU A 744 -6.38 -10.82 16.00
C GLU A 744 -5.33 -11.00 14.87
N GLY A 745 -4.11 -11.45 15.19
CA GLY A 745 -3.00 -11.44 14.23
C GLY A 745 -2.63 -10.03 13.74
N ALA A 746 -2.95 -9.01 14.54
CA ALA A 746 -2.74 -7.61 14.22
C ALA A 746 -1.29 -7.16 14.48
N LEU A 747 -0.75 -6.38 13.55
CA LEU A 747 0.58 -5.78 13.57
C LEU A 747 0.56 -4.43 14.27
N CYS A 748 1.61 -4.09 14.99
CA CYS A 748 1.87 -2.72 15.42
C CYS A 748 2.73 -2.00 14.38
N VAL A 749 2.46 -0.71 14.17
CA VAL A 749 3.39 0.19 13.47
C VAL A 749 4.27 0.90 14.49
N ALA A 750 5.58 0.86 14.30
CA ALA A 750 6.55 1.55 15.14
C ALA A 750 7.64 2.23 14.29
N PRO A 751 8.26 3.32 14.76
CA PRO A 751 9.41 3.92 14.09
C PRO A 751 10.62 3.00 14.28
N LYS A 752 11.53 2.92 13.30
CA LYS A 752 12.73 2.04 13.41
C LYS A 752 13.67 2.46 14.53
N GLN A 753 13.85 3.76 14.69
CA GLN A 753 14.51 4.36 15.83
C GLN A 753 13.43 4.77 16.82
N ALA A 754 13.63 4.47 18.11
CA ALA A 754 12.65 4.83 19.13
C ALA A 754 12.41 6.35 19.10
N SER A 755 11.15 6.74 18.95
CA SER A 755 10.72 8.14 19.01
C SER A 755 10.78 8.70 20.43
N ALA A 756 11.12 7.88 21.43
CA ALA A 756 11.31 8.31 22.80
C ALA A 756 12.33 7.42 23.53
N CYS A 757 13.09 8.00 24.46
CA CYS A 757 14.04 7.30 25.33
C CYS A 757 13.63 7.36 26.81
N LEU A 758 14.17 6.46 27.63
CA LEU A 758 13.86 6.38 29.07
C LEU A 758 14.76 7.26 29.96
N SER A 759 15.67 8.03 29.35
CA SER A 759 16.77 8.73 30.03
C SER A 759 16.77 10.23 29.70
N GLY A 760 16.73 11.07 30.75
CA GLY A 760 16.72 12.53 30.64
C GLY A 760 18.10 13.17 30.44
N PRO A 761 18.17 14.51 30.33
CA PRO A 761 19.36 15.26 29.88
C PRO A 761 20.59 15.21 30.82
N GLU A 762 20.47 14.72 32.05
CA GLU A 762 21.60 14.64 33.01
C GLU A 762 22.17 13.23 33.24
N GLY A 763 21.82 12.23 32.43
CA GLY A 763 22.53 10.94 32.42
C GLY A 763 22.49 10.12 33.73
N ALA A 764 21.69 10.50 34.73
CA ALA A 764 21.51 9.69 35.93
C ALA A 764 20.58 8.50 35.65
N PRO A 765 21.06 7.24 35.73
CA PRO A 765 20.25 6.07 35.43
C PRO A 765 19.24 5.83 36.56
N ARG A 766 17.94 5.95 36.30
CA ARG A 766 16.95 5.23 37.10
C ARG A 766 16.93 3.78 36.63
N ARG A 767 17.23 2.86 37.56
CA ARG A 767 17.39 1.41 37.40
C ARG A 767 16.41 0.79 36.38
N GLN A 768 16.84 0.72 35.12
CA GLN A 768 16.71 -0.39 34.17
C GLN A 768 17.28 0.10 32.84
N GLY A 769 18.30 -0.61 32.34
CA GLY A 769 19.21 -0.17 31.30
C GLY A 769 18.54 0.13 29.96
N PHE A 770 18.72 1.37 29.49
CA PHE A 770 18.75 1.77 28.08
C PHE A 770 19.55 3.09 28.02
N ALA A 771 20.73 3.06 27.41
CA ALA A 771 21.56 4.24 27.17
C ALA A 771 21.08 4.97 25.90
N PRO A 772 20.93 6.32 25.89
CA PRO A 772 20.56 7.07 24.70
C PRO A 772 21.79 7.46 23.87
N PRO A 773 21.70 7.56 22.53
CA PRO A 773 22.76 8.12 21.70
C PRO A 773 22.68 9.66 21.67
N SER A 774 23.82 10.32 21.85
CA SER A 774 24.03 11.76 21.63
C SER A 774 24.02 12.10 20.13
N VAL A 775 23.32 13.17 19.74
CA VAL A 775 23.22 13.66 18.36
C VAL A 775 24.02 14.94 18.21
N GLU A 776 25.01 14.95 17.31
CA GLU A 776 25.47 16.17 16.62
C GLU A 776 25.41 15.96 15.09
N PRO A 777 25.23 17.02 14.29
CA PRO A 777 24.82 16.90 12.88
C PRO A 777 26.01 16.98 11.91
N ALA A 778 26.21 15.98 11.05
CA ALA A 778 27.08 16.12 9.86
C ALA A 778 26.70 15.17 8.70
N LEU A 779 26.89 15.70 7.49
CA LEU A 779 26.61 15.19 6.13
C LEU A 779 27.59 14.06 5.66
N PRO A 780 27.47 13.48 4.44
CA PRO A 780 27.48 12.04 4.20
C PRO A 780 28.86 11.41 3.88
N PHE A 781 28.93 10.09 4.04
CA PHE A 781 29.97 9.15 3.60
C PHE A 781 31.38 9.28 4.23
N ALA A 782 31.58 8.55 5.34
CA ALA A 782 32.85 7.88 5.67
C ALA A 782 32.56 6.63 6.54
N PRO A 783 33.36 5.56 6.45
CA PRO A 783 33.18 4.37 7.29
C PRO A 783 33.75 4.65 8.69
N GLU A 784 32.89 4.89 9.68
CA GLU A 784 33.33 4.98 11.09
C GLU A 784 33.19 3.63 11.80
N GLU A 785 34.30 3.24 12.42
CA GLU A 785 34.52 2.02 13.19
C GLU A 785 33.60 1.96 14.42
N ALA A 786 32.92 0.83 14.60
CA ALA A 786 32.09 0.58 15.77
C ALA A 786 32.93 0.64 17.06
N ALA A 787 32.62 1.61 17.92
CA ALA A 787 33.15 1.66 19.27
C ALA A 787 32.75 0.40 20.04
N SER A 788 33.76 -0.19 20.65
CA SER A 788 33.75 -1.46 21.35
C SER A 788 33.15 -1.37 22.75
N PRO A 789 32.54 -2.45 23.29
CA PRO A 789 32.17 -2.47 24.70
C PRO A 789 33.42 -2.30 25.55
N SER A 790 33.34 -1.47 26.59
CA SER A 790 34.44 -1.30 27.53
C SER A 790 34.61 -2.61 28.30
N LEU A 791 35.70 -3.33 28.02
CA LEU A 791 36.15 -4.46 28.79
C LEU A 791 36.36 -4.06 30.26
N GLU A 792 36.00 -4.95 31.19
CA GLU A 792 36.42 -4.86 32.59
C GLU A 792 37.94 -4.62 32.66
N PRO A 793 38.43 -3.65 33.46
CA PRO A 793 39.85 -3.41 33.62
C PRO A 793 40.61 -4.72 33.95
N GLY A 794 41.56 -5.11 33.09
CA GLY A 794 42.35 -6.33 33.23
C GLY A 794 41.80 -7.59 32.54
N ALA A 795 40.67 -7.52 31.83
CA ALA A 795 40.14 -8.65 31.05
C ALA A 795 41.07 -9.04 29.87
N GLU A 796 41.67 -8.08 29.18
CA GLU A 796 42.62 -8.33 28.08
C GLU A 796 43.91 -9.00 28.56
N GLU A 797 44.44 -8.63 29.73
CA GLU A 797 45.64 -9.27 30.29
C GLU A 797 45.37 -10.72 30.70
N ARG A 798 44.20 -10.99 31.30
CA ARG A 798 43.76 -12.36 31.62
C ARG A 798 43.56 -13.19 30.36
N ALA A 799 42.90 -12.65 29.34
CA ALA A 799 42.71 -13.30 28.05
C ALA A 799 44.05 -13.58 27.34
N ALA A 800 44.99 -12.63 27.38
CA ALA A 800 46.32 -12.78 26.79
C ALA A 800 47.19 -13.81 27.55
N ALA A 801 47.07 -13.90 28.87
CA ALA A 801 47.77 -14.91 29.68
C ALA A 801 47.29 -16.33 29.38
N VAL A 802 45.97 -16.54 29.29
CA VAL A 802 45.39 -17.84 28.90
C VAL A 802 45.70 -18.17 27.45
N GLY A 803 45.61 -17.19 26.54
CA GLY A 803 45.99 -17.33 25.13
C GLY A 803 47.45 -17.78 24.94
N ARG A 804 48.39 -17.19 25.70
CA ARG A 804 49.80 -17.63 25.70
C ARG A 804 49.97 -19.07 26.20
N ARG A 805 49.23 -19.47 27.24
CA ARG A 805 49.28 -20.83 27.80
C ARG A 805 48.72 -21.87 26.83
N LEU A 806 47.58 -21.57 26.18
CA LEU A 806 46.97 -22.42 25.17
C LEU A 806 47.88 -22.54 23.93
N ALA A 807 48.43 -21.41 23.45
CA ALA A 807 49.39 -21.39 22.35
C ALA A 807 50.64 -22.24 22.64
N GLN A 808 51.18 -22.18 23.86
CA GLN A 808 52.30 -23.02 24.29
C GLN A 808 51.93 -24.51 24.32
N ARG A 809 50.73 -24.86 24.79
CA ARG A 809 50.24 -26.25 24.89
C ARG A 809 49.96 -26.84 23.51
N VAL A 810 49.29 -26.09 22.64
CA VAL A 810 49.07 -26.41 21.21
C VAL A 810 50.40 -26.58 20.47
N ALA A 811 51.34 -25.65 20.64
CA ALA A 811 52.67 -25.75 20.03
C ALA A 811 53.51 -26.92 20.61
N GLY A 812 53.25 -27.33 21.85
CA GLY A 812 53.85 -28.51 22.47
C GLY A 812 53.32 -29.81 21.86
N LEU A 813 52.00 -29.94 21.72
CA LEU A 813 51.35 -31.11 21.12
C LEU A 813 51.67 -31.25 19.63
N ALA A 814 51.70 -30.14 18.89
CA ALA A 814 52.12 -30.09 17.49
C ALA A 814 53.55 -30.60 17.30
N ARG A 815 54.49 -30.22 18.19
CA ARG A 815 55.88 -30.71 18.16
C ARG A 815 56.02 -32.21 18.48
N GLN A 816 55.04 -32.79 19.16
CA GLN A 816 54.99 -34.23 19.47
C GLN A 816 54.30 -35.05 18.36
N GLY A 817 53.91 -34.44 17.24
CA GLY A 817 53.24 -35.12 16.13
C GLY A 817 51.84 -35.62 16.45
N ARG A 818 51.21 -35.11 17.53
CA ARG A 818 49.83 -35.47 17.90
C ARG A 818 48.82 -34.55 17.19
N PRO A 819 47.67 -35.06 16.73
CA PRO A 819 46.62 -34.23 16.16
C PRO A 819 46.07 -33.26 17.21
N VAL A 820 45.93 -31.99 16.82
CA VAL A 820 45.42 -30.92 17.68
C VAL A 820 44.00 -30.56 17.28
N LEU A 821 43.03 -31.00 18.10
CA LEU A 821 41.62 -30.63 18.01
C LEU A 821 41.28 -29.65 19.15
N VAL A 822 40.70 -28.51 18.78
CA VAL A 822 40.23 -27.49 19.72
C VAL A 822 38.70 -27.38 19.63
N LYS A 823 38.00 -27.56 20.77
CA LYS A 823 36.55 -27.37 20.93
C LYS A 823 36.27 -25.98 21.51
N LEU A 824 35.31 -25.28 20.93
CA LEU A 824 34.81 -23.96 21.31
C LEU A 824 33.32 -24.11 21.67
N ASP A 825 32.95 -23.84 22.92
CA ASP A 825 31.58 -24.00 23.41
C ASP A 825 31.14 -22.81 24.28
N CYS A 826 29.85 -22.46 24.21
CA CYS A 826 29.23 -21.40 25.01
C CYS A 826 28.32 -22.06 26.07
N ALA A 827 28.68 -21.94 27.34
CA ALA A 827 28.03 -22.68 28.43
C ALA A 827 26.96 -21.86 29.18
N GLY A 828 25.81 -21.52 28.56
CA GLY A 828 24.65 -21.01 29.31
C GLY A 828 23.59 -20.23 28.50
N GLN A 829 22.38 -20.11 29.07
CA GLN A 829 21.17 -19.52 28.45
C GLN A 829 21.06 -17.99 28.67
N GLY A 830 22.10 -17.22 28.36
CA GLY A 830 22.15 -15.75 28.55
C GLY A 830 22.91 -15.00 27.44
N LEU A 831 22.63 -13.70 27.27
CA LEU A 831 23.11 -12.87 26.13
C LEU A 831 24.55 -12.33 26.24
N VAL A 832 25.28 -12.57 27.33
CA VAL A 832 26.72 -12.27 27.45
C VAL A 832 27.37 -13.24 28.45
N GLU A 833 27.93 -14.35 27.96
CA GLU A 833 28.67 -15.32 28.79
C GLU A 833 29.98 -15.75 28.11
N PRO A 834 31.02 -16.16 28.87
CA PRO A 834 32.35 -16.46 28.35
C PRO A 834 32.42 -17.77 27.55
N MET A 835 33.13 -17.76 26.42
CA MET A 835 33.33 -18.93 25.55
C MET A 835 34.45 -19.84 26.05
N THR A 836 34.12 -21.09 26.38
CA THR A 836 35.07 -22.11 26.79
C THR A 836 35.88 -22.67 25.62
N VAL A 837 37.20 -22.83 25.82
CA VAL A 837 38.12 -23.44 24.84
C VAL A 837 38.78 -24.66 25.47
N ALA A 838 38.63 -25.83 24.84
CA ALA A 838 39.20 -27.08 25.35
C ALA A 838 39.98 -27.82 24.26
N LEU A 839 41.06 -28.51 24.65
CA LEU A 839 41.69 -29.54 23.83
C LEU A 839 40.91 -30.84 24.03
N ALA A 840 40.61 -31.57 22.95
CA ALA A 840 39.83 -32.79 23.04
C ALA A 840 40.47 -33.81 24.01
N GLY A 841 39.72 -34.20 25.05
CA GLY A 841 40.14 -35.15 26.10
C GLY A 841 40.73 -34.55 27.39
N ASP A 842 40.86 -33.21 27.49
CA ASP A 842 41.33 -32.50 28.71
C ASP A 842 40.20 -31.69 29.38
N VAL A 843 40.34 -31.36 30.67
CA VAL A 843 39.40 -30.52 31.45
C VAL A 843 39.33 -29.09 30.88
N PRO A 844 38.14 -28.48 30.70
CA PRO A 844 38.01 -27.18 30.03
C PRO A 844 38.65 -26.03 30.82
N GLU A 845 39.49 -25.23 30.17
CA GLU A 845 39.94 -23.93 30.68
C GLU A 845 38.99 -22.83 30.15
N THR A 846 38.36 -22.07 31.06
CA THR A 846 37.40 -21.01 30.70
C THR A 846 38.15 -19.80 30.12
N MET A 847 37.81 -19.40 28.89
CA MET A 847 38.29 -18.16 28.27
C MET A 847 37.13 -17.17 28.17
N VAL A 848 37.39 -15.87 28.37
CA VAL A 848 36.41 -14.81 28.06
C VAL A 848 36.83 -14.17 26.75
N TRP A 849 36.00 -14.28 25.70
CA TRP A 849 36.25 -13.62 24.41
C TRP A 849 35.22 -12.49 24.23
N GLU A 850 35.64 -11.24 24.43
CA GLU A 850 34.76 -10.06 24.34
C GLU A 850 34.85 -9.33 22.97
N GLY A 851 35.27 -10.04 21.92
CA GLY A 851 34.98 -9.65 20.54
C GLY A 851 35.98 -8.74 19.78
N LEU A 852 37.15 -8.39 20.33
CA LEU A 852 38.10 -7.49 19.62
C LEU A 852 39.54 -7.99 19.44
N GLY A 853 40.03 -8.90 20.30
CA GLY A 853 41.43 -9.35 20.26
C GLY A 853 41.74 -10.62 19.46
N GLY A 854 40.74 -11.29 18.88
CA GLY A 854 40.91 -12.57 18.15
C GLY A 854 41.23 -13.80 19.03
N LEU A 855 41.05 -15.01 18.48
CA LEU A 855 41.48 -16.26 19.14
C LEU A 855 43.01 -16.34 19.07
N ALA A 856 43.71 -16.34 20.21
CA ALA A 856 45.18 -16.35 20.27
C ALA A 856 45.83 -17.72 19.93
N LEU A 857 45.24 -18.46 18.98
CA LEU A 857 45.83 -19.69 18.45
C LEU A 857 46.94 -19.36 17.43
N PRO A 858 48.11 -20.02 17.48
CA PRO A 858 49.16 -19.83 16.49
C PRO A 858 48.69 -20.20 15.08
N GLU A 859 49.25 -19.55 14.06
CA GLU A 859 48.95 -19.87 12.65
C GLU A 859 49.30 -21.32 12.33
N ARG A 860 48.43 -22.01 11.57
CA ARG A 860 48.61 -23.40 11.10
C ARG A 860 48.99 -24.39 12.22
N SER A 861 48.40 -24.23 13.38
CA SER A 861 48.74 -25.02 14.57
C SER A 861 47.71 -26.10 14.90
N CYS A 862 46.49 -25.98 14.38
CA CYS A 862 45.39 -26.92 14.62
C CYS A 862 45.14 -27.81 13.40
N ASP A 863 44.84 -29.08 13.66
CA ASP A 863 44.38 -30.03 12.65
C ASP A 863 42.86 -29.95 12.50
N ALA A 864 42.13 -29.62 13.58
CA ALA A 864 40.69 -29.39 13.54
C ALA A 864 40.21 -28.39 14.60
N LEU A 865 39.10 -27.72 14.29
CA LEU A 865 38.36 -26.82 15.17
C LEU A 865 36.88 -27.23 15.18
N TYR A 866 36.26 -27.32 16.35
CA TYR A 866 34.81 -27.54 16.49
C TYR A 866 34.19 -26.39 17.28
N ALA A 867 33.18 -25.73 16.72
CA ALA A 867 32.41 -24.69 17.40
C ALA A 867 30.92 -25.01 17.42
N CYS A 868 30.35 -25.04 18.62
CA CYS A 868 28.93 -25.35 18.89
C CYS A 868 28.29 -24.13 19.56
N ARG A 869 27.09 -23.72 19.11
CA ARG A 869 26.28 -22.64 19.71
C ARG A 869 27.10 -21.37 19.97
N CYS A 870 27.87 -20.98 18.96
CA CYS A 870 28.86 -19.93 19.06
C CYS A 870 28.53 -18.81 18.08
N LEU A 871 28.29 -19.16 16.81
CA LEU A 871 28.07 -18.18 15.76
C LEU A 871 26.75 -17.41 15.94
N GLU A 872 25.73 -18.03 16.54
CA GLU A 872 24.41 -17.44 16.73
C GLU A 872 24.40 -16.25 17.69
N HIS A 873 25.49 -16.09 18.44
CA HIS A 873 25.71 -15.02 19.41
C HIS A 873 26.61 -13.89 18.88
N LEU A 874 27.10 -14.00 17.64
CA LEU A 874 28.02 -13.02 17.04
C LEU A 874 27.32 -12.14 16.01
N SER A 875 27.64 -10.84 16.00
CA SER A 875 27.28 -9.97 14.89
C SER A 875 27.98 -10.39 13.60
N GLY A 876 27.49 -9.94 12.44
CA GLY A 876 28.05 -10.32 11.14
C GLY A 876 29.56 -10.06 10.99
N ASP A 877 30.07 -8.94 11.53
CA ASP A 877 31.51 -8.65 11.52
C ASP A 877 32.30 -9.46 12.54
N GLN A 878 31.73 -9.71 13.72
CA GLN A 878 32.36 -10.58 14.72
C GLN A 878 32.46 -12.02 14.22
N ALA A 879 31.41 -12.53 13.57
CA ALA A 879 31.40 -13.85 12.94
C ALA A 879 32.44 -13.95 11.81
N ARG A 880 32.53 -12.94 10.92
CA ARG A 880 33.56 -12.87 9.87
C ARG A 880 34.98 -12.92 10.45
N ARG A 881 35.27 -12.09 11.46
CA ARG A 881 36.58 -12.03 12.11
C ARG A 881 36.90 -13.33 12.82
N PHE A 882 35.94 -13.91 13.54
CA PHE A 882 36.07 -15.21 14.20
C PHE A 882 36.44 -16.32 13.20
N LEU A 883 35.67 -16.45 12.10
CA LEU A 883 35.92 -17.47 11.09
C LEU A 883 37.25 -17.28 10.36
N ALA A 884 37.68 -16.04 10.11
CA ALA A 884 39.00 -15.75 9.56
C ALA A 884 40.14 -16.17 10.51
N GLN A 885 39.96 -16.02 11.82
CA GLN A 885 40.93 -16.49 12.81
C GLN A 885 40.96 -18.02 12.90
N CYS A 886 39.80 -18.68 12.85
CA CYS A 886 39.73 -20.14 12.73
C CYS A 886 40.48 -20.64 11.49
N ARG A 887 40.27 -19.98 10.34
CA ARG A 887 40.97 -20.30 9.08
C ARG A 887 42.48 -20.15 9.19
N ARG A 888 42.97 -19.10 9.88
CA ARG A 888 44.39 -18.87 10.13
C ARG A 888 45.00 -19.95 11.02
N ALA A 889 44.27 -20.39 12.04
CA ALA A 889 44.76 -21.38 13.00
C ALA A 889 44.85 -22.79 12.42
N LEU A 890 44.04 -23.13 11.41
CA LEU A 890 44.06 -24.44 10.75
C LEU A 890 45.25 -24.61 9.80
N ARG A 891 45.84 -25.81 9.83
CA ARG A 891 46.80 -26.26 8.80
C ARG A 891 46.11 -26.42 7.44
N PRO A 892 46.85 -26.40 6.31
CA PRO A 892 46.27 -26.78 5.03
C PRO A 892 45.60 -28.16 5.10
N GLY A 893 44.34 -28.25 4.69
CA GLY A 893 43.51 -29.46 4.82
C GLY A 893 42.87 -29.67 6.20
N GLY A 894 43.10 -28.78 7.17
CA GLY A 894 42.45 -28.82 8.47
C GLY A 894 40.97 -28.44 8.40
N VAL A 895 40.17 -28.95 9.33
CA VAL A 895 38.69 -28.86 9.27
C VAL A 895 38.15 -27.97 10.38
N LEU A 896 37.36 -26.95 10.03
CA LEU A 896 36.47 -26.25 10.95
C LEU A 896 35.08 -26.88 10.85
N ARG A 897 34.53 -27.37 11.95
CA ARG A 897 33.15 -27.85 12.05
C ARG A 897 32.31 -26.90 12.90
N LEU A 898 31.18 -26.46 12.35
CA LEU A 898 30.21 -25.58 12.99
C LEU A 898 28.91 -26.35 13.21
N ALA A 899 28.36 -26.27 14.43
CA ALA A 899 27.02 -26.71 14.76
C ALA A 899 26.20 -25.48 15.20
N VAL A 900 25.27 -25.04 14.36
CA VAL A 900 24.45 -23.84 14.60
C VAL A 900 22.97 -24.11 14.42
N ALA A 901 22.10 -23.25 14.95
CA ALA A 901 20.65 -23.32 14.76
C ALA A 901 20.25 -23.33 13.26
N ASP A 902 19.55 -24.39 12.80
CA ASP A 902 19.08 -24.53 11.41
C ASP A 902 17.88 -23.60 11.15
N GLY A 903 18.15 -22.42 10.57
CA GLY A 903 17.11 -21.44 10.28
C GLY A 903 16.09 -21.90 9.24
N GLU A 904 16.54 -22.63 8.22
CA GLU A 904 15.67 -23.13 7.16
C GLU A 904 14.77 -24.27 7.66
N GLY A 905 15.37 -25.23 8.38
CA GLY A 905 14.64 -26.33 9.01
C GLY A 905 13.60 -25.85 10.01
N GLN A 906 13.94 -24.85 10.83
CA GLN A 906 13.00 -24.25 11.78
C GLN A 906 11.86 -23.51 11.08
N ALA A 907 12.15 -22.75 10.00
CA ALA A 907 11.12 -22.06 9.24
C ALA A 907 10.15 -23.03 8.56
N ARG A 908 10.67 -24.12 7.95
CA ARG A 908 9.83 -25.17 7.34
C ARG A 908 8.99 -25.90 8.38
N ALA A 909 9.59 -26.32 9.50
CA ALA A 909 8.87 -26.98 10.59
C ALA A 909 7.80 -26.08 11.22
N TYR A 910 8.05 -24.77 11.31
CA TYR A 910 7.08 -23.78 11.74
C TYR A 910 5.90 -23.69 10.76
N LEU A 911 6.16 -23.58 9.46
CA LEU A 911 5.13 -23.51 8.42
C LEU A 911 4.31 -24.79 8.34
N ASP A 912 4.95 -25.96 8.41
CA ASP A 912 4.27 -27.26 8.41
C ASP A 912 3.40 -27.43 9.66
N SER A 913 3.89 -27.00 10.84
CA SER A 913 3.11 -27.03 12.08
C SER A 913 1.95 -26.03 12.06
N LEU A 914 2.15 -24.85 11.46
CA LEU A 914 1.10 -23.85 11.26
C LEU A 914 0.01 -24.39 10.32
N ASP A 915 0.40 -25.04 9.23
CA ASP A 915 -0.55 -25.62 8.28
C ASP A 915 -1.26 -26.85 8.85
N ALA A 916 -0.60 -27.63 9.72
CA ALA A 916 -1.24 -28.71 10.47
C ALA A 916 -2.25 -28.17 11.50
N ALA A 917 -1.88 -27.14 12.27
CA ALA A 917 -2.77 -26.48 13.23
C ALA A 917 -3.98 -25.82 12.54
N ARG A 918 -3.80 -25.24 11.34
CA ARG A 918 -4.91 -24.71 10.54
C ARG A 918 -5.87 -25.78 10.04
N ARG A 919 -5.37 -26.97 9.72
CA ARG A 919 -6.19 -28.09 9.25
C ARG A 919 -6.96 -28.78 10.37
N ALA A 920 -6.41 -28.82 11.58
CA ALA A 920 -7.04 -29.41 12.76
C ALA A 920 -6.86 -28.52 14.01
N PRO A 921 -7.63 -27.42 14.14
CA PRO A 921 -7.47 -26.45 15.23
C PRO A 921 -7.70 -27.00 16.64
N GLY A 922 -8.37 -28.16 16.76
CA GLY A 922 -8.62 -28.83 18.04
C GLY A 922 -7.52 -29.80 18.49
N ASP A 923 -6.46 -29.99 17.70
CA ASP A 923 -5.31 -30.81 18.08
C ASP A 923 -4.35 -29.99 18.95
N ALA A 924 -4.51 -30.11 20.27
CA ALA A 924 -3.72 -29.38 21.26
C ALA A 924 -2.21 -29.65 21.13
N GLU A 925 -1.80 -30.81 20.60
CA GLU A 925 -0.38 -31.12 20.44
C GLU A 925 0.22 -30.45 19.19
N ALA A 926 -0.55 -30.35 18.10
CA ALA A 926 -0.18 -29.58 16.91
C ALA A 926 -0.08 -28.08 17.21
N VAL A 927 -1.05 -27.54 17.97
CA VAL A 927 -1.06 -26.15 18.42
C VAL A 927 0.13 -25.86 19.35
N ALA A 928 0.35 -26.70 20.37
CA ALA A 928 1.49 -26.53 21.28
C ALA A 928 2.85 -26.68 20.56
N ARG A 929 2.93 -27.50 19.50
CA ARG A 929 4.15 -27.65 18.68
C ARG A 929 4.44 -26.38 17.87
N HIS A 930 3.41 -25.79 17.25
CA HIS A 930 3.50 -24.49 16.59
C HIS A 930 3.95 -23.38 17.56
N GLU A 931 3.31 -23.31 18.74
CA GLU A 931 3.62 -22.31 19.76
C GLU A 931 5.06 -22.44 20.30
N ARG A 932 5.55 -23.66 20.51
CA ARG A 932 6.95 -23.91 20.91
C ARG A 932 7.97 -23.44 19.87
N LEU A 933 7.68 -23.62 18.58
CA LEU A 933 8.56 -23.20 17.48
C LEU A 933 8.53 -21.67 17.27
N GLY A 934 7.39 -21.02 17.49
CA GLY A 934 7.27 -19.55 17.46
C GLY A 934 7.93 -18.83 18.65
N GLY A 935 8.23 -19.55 19.75
CA GLY A 935 8.74 -18.99 21.00
C GLY A 935 10.27 -18.81 21.12
N ARG A 936 11.07 -19.24 20.15
CA ARG A 936 12.55 -19.23 20.21
C ARG A 936 13.24 -18.07 19.47
N ALA A 937 12.56 -16.94 19.28
CA ALA A 937 13.13 -15.78 18.57
C ALA A 937 14.10 -14.98 19.46
N GLY A 938 15.40 -15.27 19.35
CA GLY A 938 16.46 -14.55 20.08
C GLY A 938 17.90 -14.86 19.66
N GLN A 939 18.11 -15.61 18.58
CA GLN A 939 19.43 -16.04 18.09
C GLN A 939 19.55 -15.73 16.60
N MET A 940 20.77 -15.40 16.12
CA MET A 940 21.03 -15.37 14.67
C MET A 940 20.88 -16.80 14.14
N VAL A 941 19.84 -17.05 13.36
CA VAL A 941 19.63 -18.32 12.66
C VAL A 941 20.36 -18.30 11.34
N HIS A 942 21.13 -19.35 11.07
CA HIS A 942 21.90 -19.50 9.84
C HIS A 942 21.23 -20.54 8.94
N ASP A 943 21.27 -20.31 7.63
CA ASP A 943 20.93 -21.32 6.62
C ASP A 943 22.19 -21.80 5.89
N GLU A 944 22.08 -22.92 5.17
CA GLU A 944 23.20 -23.52 4.44
C GLU A 944 23.84 -22.55 3.44
N LEU A 945 23.03 -21.71 2.79
CA LEU A 945 23.48 -20.78 1.76
C LEU A 945 24.29 -19.62 2.35
N SER A 946 23.75 -18.98 3.38
CA SER A 946 24.32 -17.80 4.05
C SER A 946 25.58 -18.15 4.83
N LEU A 947 25.55 -19.22 5.62
CA LEU A 947 26.73 -19.71 6.32
C LEU A 947 27.77 -20.26 5.35
N GLY A 948 27.33 -20.94 4.29
CA GLY A 948 28.21 -21.44 3.25
C GLY A 948 28.91 -20.32 2.47
N ARG A 949 28.25 -19.19 2.23
CA ARG A 949 28.88 -18.00 1.62
C ARG A 949 29.89 -17.35 2.55
N LEU A 950 29.53 -17.22 3.82
CA LEU A 950 30.38 -16.62 4.84
C LEU A 950 31.70 -17.40 5.01
N LEU A 951 31.63 -18.74 5.08
CA LEU A 951 32.82 -19.60 5.12
C LEU A 951 33.72 -19.41 3.88
N ARG A 952 33.15 -19.37 2.67
CA ARG A 952 33.94 -19.12 1.45
C ARG A 952 34.61 -17.75 1.45
N GLN A 953 33.91 -16.71 1.91
CA GLN A 953 34.47 -15.36 2.04
C GLN A 953 35.64 -15.30 3.03
N CYS A 954 35.61 -16.14 4.06
CA CYS A 954 36.71 -16.27 5.03
C CYS A 954 37.86 -17.16 4.54
N GLY A 955 37.85 -17.63 3.29
CA GLY A 955 38.98 -18.31 2.65
C GLY A 955 39.04 -19.82 2.86
N PHE A 956 37.94 -20.47 3.26
CA PHE A 956 37.83 -21.93 3.26
C PHE A 956 37.66 -22.45 1.82
N ALA A 957 38.52 -23.41 1.42
CA ALA A 957 38.62 -23.90 0.05
C ALA A 957 37.44 -24.80 -0.35
N SER A 958 36.93 -25.59 0.59
CA SER A 958 35.73 -26.40 0.43
C SER A 958 34.79 -26.17 1.61
N VAL A 959 33.49 -26.15 1.35
CA VAL A 959 32.45 -26.01 2.36
C VAL A 959 31.43 -27.12 2.17
N LEU A 960 31.23 -27.93 3.21
CA LEU A 960 30.41 -29.13 3.17
C LEU A 960 29.33 -29.07 4.24
N ARG A 961 28.11 -29.45 3.88
CA ARG A 961 27.07 -29.78 4.86
C ARG A 961 27.28 -31.20 5.35
N GLN A 962 27.18 -31.41 6.66
CA GLN A 962 27.34 -32.72 7.28
C GLN A 962 26.12 -33.10 8.14
N SER A 963 26.09 -34.34 8.62
CA SER A 963 25.20 -34.77 9.72
C SER A 963 25.96 -34.78 11.04
N ALA A 964 25.25 -34.80 12.18
CA ALA A 964 25.88 -34.80 13.50
C ALA A 964 26.92 -35.92 13.67
N GLY A 965 26.63 -37.13 13.17
CA GLY A 965 27.51 -38.31 13.27
C GLY A 965 28.59 -38.45 12.19
N HIS A 966 28.58 -37.64 11.13
CA HIS A 966 29.59 -37.70 10.06
C HIS A 966 30.41 -36.42 10.02
N SER A 967 31.73 -36.53 9.99
CA SER A 967 32.66 -35.39 10.05
C SER A 967 33.88 -35.67 9.19
N ALA A 968 34.43 -34.64 8.54
CA ALA A 968 35.74 -34.73 7.89
C ALA A 968 36.90 -34.70 8.90
N ILE A 969 36.63 -34.43 10.17
CA ILE A 969 37.62 -34.55 11.27
C ILE A 969 37.89 -36.04 11.52
N GLN A 970 39.15 -36.46 11.43
CA GLN A 970 39.55 -37.86 11.61
C GLN A 970 39.29 -38.34 13.06
N ASP A 971 38.71 -39.55 13.20
CA ASP A 971 38.31 -40.16 14.48
C ASP A 971 37.35 -39.31 15.35
N PHE A 972 36.57 -38.39 14.75
CA PHE A 972 35.67 -37.45 15.44
C PHE A 972 34.75 -38.12 16.48
N VAL A 973 34.12 -39.25 16.13
CA VAL A 973 33.22 -40.00 17.02
C VAL A 973 33.96 -40.59 18.22
N ARG A 974 35.21 -41.04 18.03
CA ARG A 974 36.04 -41.60 19.11
C ARG A 974 36.60 -40.51 20.04
N GLN A 975 36.73 -39.28 19.52
CA GLN A 975 37.27 -38.11 20.23
C GLN A 975 36.22 -37.31 21.01
N GLN A 976 34.93 -37.41 20.66
CA GLN A 976 33.82 -36.77 21.40
C GLN A 976 33.23 -37.67 22.51
N GLY A 977 33.42 -39.00 22.45
CA GLY A 977 32.72 -39.94 23.32
C GLY A 977 31.20 -39.95 23.08
N ASP A 978 30.41 -40.42 24.05
CA ASP A 978 28.94 -40.46 23.99
C ASP A 978 28.29 -39.05 23.88
N ALA A 979 29.07 -37.98 24.11
CA ALA A 979 28.60 -36.60 24.09
C ALA A 979 28.09 -36.11 22.72
N ALA A 980 28.54 -36.70 21.60
CA ALA A 980 28.02 -36.33 20.28
C ALA A 980 26.59 -36.85 20.04
N ALA A 981 26.26 -38.03 20.56
CA ALA A 981 24.91 -38.58 20.53
C ALA A 981 24.00 -37.88 21.55
N ASP A 982 24.54 -37.51 22.71
CA ASP A 982 23.82 -36.73 23.72
C ASP A 982 23.58 -35.27 23.28
N GLU A 983 24.49 -34.62 22.54
CA GLU A 983 24.28 -33.28 21.96
C GLU A 983 23.16 -33.26 20.90
N GLU A 984 23.09 -34.29 20.04
CA GLU A 984 22.02 -34.44 19.04
C GLU A 984 20.66 -34.76 19.72
N ALA A 985 20.68 -35.55 20.80
CA ALA A 985 19.49 -35.81 21.63
C ALA A 985 19.03 -34.57 22.44
N ALA A 986 19.97 -33.71 22.87
CA ALA A 986 19.68 -32.51 23.65
C ALA A 986 19.18 -31.32 22.80
N CYS A 987 19.47 -31.29 21.49
CA CYS A 987 19.01 -30.24 20.58
C CYS A 987 18.73 -30.76 19.16
N PRO A 988 17.54 -31.33 18.90
CA PRO A 988 17.12 -31.66 17.53
C PRO A 988 16.97 -30.37 16.69
N GLY A 989 17.58 -30.35 15.49
CA GLY A 989 17.43 -29.25 14.52
C GLY A 989 18.63 -28.30 14.36
N LEU A 990 19.86 -28.79 14.57
CA LEU A 990 21.08 -28.05 14.25
C LEU A 990 21.53 -28.27 12.80
N LEU A 991 22.03 -27.22 12.17
CA LEU A 991 22.73 -27.23 10.90
C LEU A 991 24.22 -27.44 11.15
N TYR A 992 24.78 -28.51 10.58
CA TYR A 992 26.20 -28.83 10.65
C TYR A 992 26.90 -28.47 9.34
N MET A 993 27.86 -27.55 9.41
CA MET A 993 28.64 -27.08 8.27
C MET A 993 30.13 -27.21 8.57
N GLU A 994 30.89 -27.69 7.59
CA GLU A 994 32.34 -27.83 7.67
C GLU A 994 33.03 -26.95 6.63
N GLY A 995 34.06 -26.20 7.06
CA GLY A 995 34.98 -25.51 6.18
C GLY A 995 36.34 -26.20 6.19
N ILE A 996 36.86 -26.56 5.01
CA ILE A 996 38.19 -27.14 4.85
C ILE A 996 39.17 -26.01 4.47
N ALA A 997 40.21 -25.85 5.28
CA ALA A 997 41.23 -24.80 5.17
C ALA A 997 42.18 -25.01 3.99
#